data_AF-A0A094BK55-F1
#
_entry.id   AF-A0A094BK55-F1
#
_cell.length_a   1.000
_cell.length_b   1.000
_cell.length_c   1.000
_cell.angle_alpha   90.00
_cell.angle_beta   90.00
_cell.angle_gamma   90.00
#
_symmetry.space_group_name_H-M   'P 1'
#
loop_
_entity.id
_entity.type
_entity.pdbx_description
1 polymer ?
#
loop_
_entity_poly.entity_id
_entity_poly.type
_entity_poly.pdbx_seq_one_letter_code
_entity_poly.pdbx_strand_id
1 'polypeptide(L)'
;MSEIQKNLVGKNTEYAAAFTKGHLALPPAKKYLVLTCMDARIDPAAAYGIDLGDAHVVRNAGGNAKDALRSIVISQQLLGTNEIIVVKHTGCGMLIFDDSVATGLVEKNLGAEAKEALGAFGGDFQTFPQLEDAVREDVKLLKETPLISDDVPVTGWVHSSWNRDFPASDALSNKTEDSDRGQEQHEVMGDLIALYGDAFWLDGRRLIDVKAATMPRLRSAPPLALQRIEKADKPKTHEGWTLDSPSTTPMAVNKIRGAFAAPKKGETFELRAGLVSQYAWERKESIQKTIMSMTLGKDVSALFPDVLKNIATPDLDQKKLVYLYLMNYAKSHPDLCILAVNTFVQDSEDPNPLVRALAIRTMGCIRVDKMVDYMEEPLRKTLRDESPYVRKTAAICVAKLFDLNPTMCIENGFLERLQELIGDPNPMVVANSVTALVEINEAAPETKALRITSATLKKMIMALTECTEWGRVTILTTLADYKAADVKESEHICERVSPQFQHVNPSVVLAAVKVVFLHMRNLTQDQQLQYQRKMAPPLVTLVASAPEVQYVALRNIDLLLQAKPDILSKELRVFFCKYNDPPYVKLQKLEIMVRIANDKNVDQLLAELKEYGAEVDMDFVRRAVKAIGQVAIKIESASEKCVNTLLDLIATKVNYVVQEAVVVIKDIFRKYPGYEGIIPTLCKYIDELDEPEARGALIWIVGEYAEKISNADEILSGFVEGFMDENTQTQLQILTAVVKLFLKKPDNNQTLVQQVLQQATAENDNPDIRDRAYVYWRLLSGDLDAAKSVILSDKPAITTTMTSLPPSLLESLLTELSTLASVYHKPPETFVGQGRFGADAIQHAAIQEQMQNARENPIAASVAATAGTTQNNAENLLDIDFDGAAPASSEAPPLAGASGLEGLAGTPQRVASPVASAPQTSSMNDMMGLFDQPAPSQPAGDDLMNGFAGMDLGGASQPPPPQTQMHGQNGKKTNDDLLGMF
;
A
#
# COMPACT_ATOMS: atom_id res chain seq x y z
N MET A 1 -12.96 10.13 0.03
CA MET A 1 -12.77 9.44 -1.26
C MET A 1 -13.38 8.05 -1.17
N SER A 2 -14.13 7.64 -2.20
CA SER A 2 -14.60 6.25 -2.35
C SER A 2 -13.44 5.29 -2.62
N GLU A 3 -13.69 3.98 -2.56
CA GLU A 3 -12.70 2.96 -2.88
C GLU A 3 -12.16 3.09 -4.31
N ILE A 4 -13.05 3.31 -5.29
CA ILE A 4 -12.69 3.59 -6.69
C ILE A 4 -11.76 4.81 -6.79
N GLN A 5 -12.05 5.89 -6.03
CA GLN A 5 -11.20 7.08 -6.00
C GLN A 5 -9.83 6.81 -5.35
N LYS A 6 -9.77 6.01 -4.28
CA LYS A 6 -8.50 5.58 -3.66
C LYS A 6 -7.66 4.75 -4.65
N ASN A 7 -8.27 3.79 -5.33
CA ASN A 7 -7.62 2.96 -6.35
C ASN A 7 -7.10 3.82 -7.51
N LEU A 8 -7.90 4.76 -8.01
CA LEU A 8 -7.50 5.67 -9.08
C LEU A 8 -6.32 6.56 -8.67
N VAL A 9 -6.29 7.09 -7.45
CA VAL A 9 -5.14 7.86 -6.94
C VAL A 9 -3.90 6.98 -6.79
N GLY A 10 -4.04 5.75 -6.27
CA GLY A 10 -2.95 4.77 -6.18
C GLY A 10 -2.36 4.42 -7.55
N LYS A 11 -3.19 3.96 -8.49
CA LYS A 11 -2.76 3.58 -9.85
C LYS A 11 -2.26 4.77 -10.68
N ASN A 12 -2.78 5.98 -10.48
CA ASN A 12 -2.18 7.17 -11.08
C ASN A 12 -0.78 7.47 -10.52
N THR A 13 -0.53 7.16 -9.24
CA THR A 13 0.78 7.36 -8.60
C THR A 13 1.80 6.33 -9.13
N GLU A 14 1.41 5.05 -9.24
CA GLU A 14 2.20 4.00 -9.90
C GLU A 14 2.51 4.36 -11.36
N TYR A 15 1.50 4.77 -12.14
CA TYR A 15 1.65 5.16 -13.53
C TYR A 15 2.57 6.37 -13.71
N ALA A 16 2.36 7.44 -12.93
CA ALA A 16 3.17 8.65 -13.01
C ALA A 16 4.65 8.42 -12.68
N ALA A 17 4.96 7.49 -11.76
CA ALA A 17 6.34 7.12 -11.45
C ALA A 17 7.06 6.38 -12.60
N ALA A 18 6.31 5.67 -13.45
CA ALA A 18 6.84 4.93 -14.60
C ALA A 18 6.73 5.68 -15.95
N PHE A 19 6.10 6.86 -15.98
CA PHE A 19 5.73 7.51 -17.24
C PHE A 19 6.83 8.40 -17.84
N THR A 20 7.52 7.88 -18.86
CA THR A 20 8.64 8.57 -19.54
C THR A 20 8.24 9.36 -20.80
N LYS A 21 7.01 9.18 -21.31
CA LYS A 21 6.56 9.71 -22.61
C LYS A 21 6.00 11.15 -22.57
N GLY A 22 6.29 11.92 -21.52
CA GLY A 22 5.79 13.31 -21.35
C GLY A 22 6.36 14.36 -22.31
N HIS A 23 7.31 13.98 -23.16
CA HIS A 23 7.93 14.84 -24.18
C HIS A 23 7.21 14.81 -25.54
N LEU A 24 6.17 13.97 -25.70
CA LEU A 24 5.41 13.86 -26.94
C LEU A 24 4.61 15.15 -27.24
N ALA A 25 4.43 15.44 -28.51
CA ALA A 25 3.74 16.65 -28.96
C ALA A 25 2.24 16.59 -28.69
N LEU A 26 1.61 17.77 -28.49
CA LEU A 26 0.16 17.88 -28.32
C LEU A 26 -0.65 17.47 -29.57
N PRO A 27 -0.20 17.75 -30.82
CA PRO A 27 -0.81 17.16 -32.01
C PRO A 27 -0.45 15.67 -32.17
N PRO A 28 -1.40 14.81 -32.55
CA PRO A 28 -1.19 13.37 -32.67
C PRO A 28 -0.23 13.02 -33.82
N ALA A 29 0.76 12.18 -33.56
CA ALA A 29 1.91 11.96 -34.45
C ALA A 29 1.53 11.39 -35.83
N LYS A 30 0.56 10.46 -35.87
CA LYS A 30 0.03 9.85 -37.11
C LYS A 30 -1.21 10.59 -37.64
N LYS A 31 -1.65 11.68 -36.99
CA LYS A 31 -2.68 12.63 -37.46
C LYS A 31 -4.06 12.02 -37.78
N TYR A 32 -4.50 10.99 -37.06
CA TYR A 32 -5.88 10.49 -37.17
C TYR A 32 -6.65 10.60 -35.84
N LEU A 33 -7.98 10.55 -35.94
CA LEU A 33 -8.90 10.48 -34.81
C LEU A 33 -9.75 9.20 -34.90
N VAL A 34 -9.92 8.52 -33.77
CA VAL A 34 -10.83 7.38 -33.61
C VAL A 34 -11.95 7.77 -32.66
N LEU A 35 -13.19 7.67 -33.14
CA LEU A 35 -14.40 7.75 -32.32
C LEU A 35 -14.89 6.33 -32.04
N THR A 36 -15.04 5.96 -30.76
CA THR A 36 -15.53 4.64 -30.35
C THR A 36 -16.41 4.72 -29.09
N CYS A 37 -16.99 3.60 -28.68
CA CYS A 37 -17.89 3.55 -27.53
C CYS A 37 -17.14 3.67 -26.18
N MET A 38 -17.80 4.20 -25.16
CA MET A 38 -17.36 4.23 -23.76
C MET A 38 -17.49 2.88 -23.01
N ASP A 39 -17.82 1.79 -23.71
CA ASP A 39 -17.97 0.45 -23.11
C ASP A 39 -16.69 -0.01 -22.39
N ALA A 40 -16.82 -0.35 -21.11
CA ALA A 40 -15.69 -0.74 -20.26
C ALA A 40 -14.97 -2.03 -20.71
N ARG A 41 -15.58 -2.84 -21.58
CA ARG A 41 -14.99 -4.05 -22.16
C ARG A 41 -14.04 -3.76 -23.34
N ILE A 42 -14.01 -2.51 -23.84
CA ILE A 42 -13.17 -2.09 -24.96
C ILE A 42 -12.02 -1.24 -24.44
N ASP A 43 -10.79 -1.67 -24.71
CA ASP A 43 -9.58 -0.84 -24.69
C ASP A 43 -9.22 -0.47 -26.14
N PRO A 44 -9.41 0.79 -26.58
CA PRO A 44 -9.09 1.20 -27.95
C PRO A 44 -7.60 1.15 -28.30
N ALA A 45 -6.70 1.26 -27.32
CA ALA A 45 -5.26 1.21 -27.58
C ALA A 45 -4.83 -0.21 -27.96
N ALA A 46 -5.19 -1.19 -27.12
CA ALA A 46 -4.93 -2.60 -27.39
C ALA A 46 -5.77 -3.16 -28.57
N ALA A 47 -7.05 -2.77 -28.71
CA ALA A 47 -7.93 -3.33 -29.74
C ALA A 47 -7.62 -2.84 -31.16
N TYR A 48 -7.02 -1.64 -31.32
CA TYR A 48 -6.75 -1.03 -32.62
C TYR A 48 -5.25 -0.79 -32.90
N GLY A 49 -4.36 -1.12 -31.96
CA GLY A 49 -2.91 -0.97 -32.13
C GLY A 49 -2.44 0.49 -32.15
N ILE A 50 -2.99 1.32 -31.26
CA ILE A 50 -2.69 2.76 -31.18
C ILE A 50 -1.59 2.99 -30.14
N ASP A 51 -0.40 3.39 -30.57
CA ASP A 51 0.65 3.80 -29.63
C ASP A 51 0.30 5.13 -28.96
N LEU A 52 0.75 5.29 -27.71
CA LEU A 52 0.53 6.50 -26.94
C LEU A 52 1.12 7.73 -27.66
N GLY A 53 0.24 8.63 -28.12
CA GLY A 53 0.58 9.85 -28.87
C GLY A 53 0.32 9.79 -30.37
N ASP A 54 -0.07 8.65 -30.93
CA ASP A 54 -0.33 8.50 -32.38
C ASP A 54 -1.57 9.24 -32.88
N ALA A 55 -2.65 9.21 -32.09
CA ALA A 55 -4.00 9.53 -32.50
C ALA A 55 -4.83 10.12 -31.35
N HIS A 56 -5.88 10.86 -31.69
CA HIS A 56 -6.91 11.22 -30.72
C HIS A 56 -7.95 10.09 -30.60
N VAL A 57 -8.23 9.64 -29.39
CA VAL A 57 -9.30 8.65 -29.12
C VAL A 57 -10.43 9.35 -28.37
N VAL A 58 -11.59 9.45 -29.00
CA VAL A 58 -12.82 10.00 -28.41
C VAL A 58 -13.74 8.83 -28.03
N ARG A 59 -14.25 8.84 -26.79
CA ARG A 59 -15.15 7.81 -26.26
C ARG A 59 -16.43 8.44 -25.71
N ASN A 60 -17.59 7.99 -26.19
CA ASN A 60 -18.90 8.41 -25.70
C ASN A 60 -19.94 7.27 -25.82
N ALA A 61 -21.20 7.55 -25.45
CA ALA A 61 -22.30 6.59 -25.56
C ALA A 61 -22.48 6.13 -27.02
N GLY A 62 -22.30 4.83 -27.28
CA GLY A 62 -22.50 4.24 -28.61
C GLY A 62 -21.57 4.73 -29.72
N GLY A 63 -20.51 5.49 -29.41
CA GLY A 63 -19.60 6.05 -30.42
C GLY A 63 -20.30 7.01 -31.37
N ASN A 64 -21.14 7.94 -30.87
CA ASN A 64 -22.00 8.80 -31.68
C ASN A 64 -21.26 10.07 -32.17
N ALA A 65 -21.38 10.40 -33.47
CA ALA A 65 -20.68 11.54 -34.07
C ALA A 65 -21.32 12.90 -33.75
N LYS A 66 -22.62 12.97 -33.46
CA LYS A 66 -23.32 14.22 -33.09
C LYS A 66 -22.74 14.82 -31.81
N ASP A 67 -22.66 14.02 -30.76
CA ASP A 67 -22.08 14.39 -29.46
C ASP A 67 -20.56 14.64 -29.56
N ALA A 68 -19.83 13.78 -30.28
CA ALA A 68 -18.39 13.92 -30.47
C ALA A 68 -17.97 15.13 -31.33
N LEU A 69 -18.90 15.75 -32.08
CA LEU A 69 -18.60 16.73 -33.14
C LEU A 69 -17.69 17.88 -32.69
N ARG A 70 -17.91 18.43 -31.48
CA ARG A 70 -17.04 19.49 -30.91
C ARG A 70 -15.59 19.04 -30.80
N SER A 71 -15.35 17.82 -30.34
CA SER A 71 -14.01 17.25 -30.17
C SER A 71 -13.35 16.92 -31.52
N ILE A 72 -14.15 16.44 -32.48
CA ILE A 72 -13.71 16.17 -33.86
C ILE A 72 -13.26 17.46 -34.54
N VAL A 73 -14.04 18.55 -34.45
CA VAL A 73 -13.70 19.85 -35.04
C VAL A 73 -12.45 20.45 -34.39
N ILE A 74 -12.27 20.32 -33.07
CA ILE A 74 -11.02 20.74 -32.39
C ILE A 74 -9.82 19.92 -32.89
N SER A 75 -9.97 18.59 -32.98
CA SER A 75 -8.92 17.69 -33.49
C SER A 75 -8.47 18.05 -34.90
N GLN A 76 -9.44 18.31 -35.80
CA GLN A 76 -9.19 18.53 -37.22
C GLN A 76 -8.73 19.99 -37.50
N GLN A 77 -9.42 21.01 -36.98
CA GLN A 77 -9.14 22.42 -37.27
C GLN A 77 -7.98 23.00 -36.44
N LEU A 78 -7.82 22.59 -35.17
CA LEU A 78 -6.85 23.19 -34.24
C LEU A 78 -5.61 22.31 -33.99
N LEU A 79 -5.75 20.99 -34.11
CA LEU A 79 -4.67 20.03 -33.85
C LEU A 79 -4.23 19.24 -35.11
N GLY A 80 -4.86 19.49 -36.26
CA GLY A 80 -4.37 19.03 -37.57
C GLY A 80 -4.45 17.52 -37.82
N THR A 81 -5.49 16.84 -37.33
CA THR A 81 -5.81 15.48 -37.80
C THR A 81 -6.38 15.49 -39.21
N ASN A 82 -5.88 14.61 -40.08
CA ASN A 82 -6.24 14.50 -41.48
C ASN A 82 -7.22 13.35 -41.78
N GLU A 83 -7.52 12.47 -40.82
CA GLU A 83 -8.40 11.31 -41.01
C GLU A 83 -9.28 11.05 -39.77
N ILE A 84 -10.52 10.61 -39.99
CA ILE A 84 -11.52 10.33 -38.94
C ILE A 84 -12.07 8.92 -39.13
N ILE A 85 -12.03 8.12 -38.06
CA ILE A 85 -12.46 6.72 -38.05
C ILE A 85 -13.59 6.58 -37.02
N VAL A 86 -14.79 6.22 -37.46
CA VAL A 86 -15.94 5.93 -36.58
C VAL A 86 -16.03 4.42 -36.38
N VAL A 87 -16.00 3.95 -35.12
CA VAL A 87 -16.08 2.52 -34.78
C VAL A 87 -17.22 2.30 -33.78
N LYS A 88 -18.25 1.55 -34.18
CA LYS A 88 -19.28 1.03 -33.27
C LYS A 88 -19.06 -0.47 -33.02
N HIS A 89 -19.77 -1.06 -32.07
CA HIS A 89 -19.57 -2.47 -31.71
C HIS A 89 -20.87 -3.25 -31.46
N THR A 90 -20.80 -4.56 -31.64
CA THR A 90 -21.88 -5.49 -31.26
C THR A 90 -22.13 -5.45 -29.75
N GLY A 91 -23.35 -5.76 -29.31
CA GLY A 91 -23.65 -5.85 -27.87
C GLY A 91 -23.45 -4.53 -27.10
N CYS A 92 -23.56 -3.39 -27.79
CA CYS A 92 -23.58 -2.06 -27.20
C CYS A 92 -24.89 -1.81 -26.45
N GLY A 93 -24.83 -1.14 -25.29
CA GLY A 93 -26.02 -0.81 -24.50
C GLY A 93 -27.07 0.01 -25.27
N MET A 94 -26.63 0.86 -26.21
CA MET A 94 -27.51 1.73 -27.02
C MET A 94 -28.37 0.98 -28.05
N LEU A 95 -28.22 -0.34 -28.17
CA LEU A 95 -29.06 -1.25 -28.96
C LEU A 95 -30.17 -1.91 -28.13
N ILE A 96 -30.18 -1.73 -26.81
CA ILE A 96 -30.96 -2.57 -25.86
C ILE A 96 -32.19 -1.82 -25.29
N PHE A 97 -32.23 -0.49 -25.43
CA PHE A 97 -33.31 0.35 -24.91
C PHE A 97 -33.55 1.56 -25.82
N ASP A 98 -34.78 2.06 -25.82
CA ASP A 98 -35.16 3.32 -26.48
C ASP A 98 -35.06 4.52 -25.52
N ASP A 99 -34.97 5.73 -26.08
CA ASP A 99 -34.98 7.01 -25.35
C ASP A 99 -36.14 7.16 -24.36
N SER A 100 -37.31 6.56 -24.66
CA SER A 100 -38.49 6.55 -23.78
C SER A 100 -38.24 5.77 -22.48
N VAL A 101 -37.50 4.66 -22.57
CA VAL A 101 -37.11 3.80 -21.44
C VAL A 101 -36.04 4.50 -20.60
N ALA A 102 -35.06 5.13 -21.24
CA ALA A 102 -34.04 5.94 -20.57
C ALA A 102 -34.67 7.11 -19.78
N THR A 103 -35.58 7.86 -20.43
CA THR A 103 -36.34 8.96 -19.81
C THR A 103 -37.17 8.49 -18.61
N GLY A 104 -37.90 7.38 -18.76
CA GLY A 104 -38.72 6.81 -17.68
C GLY A 104 -37.90 6.28 -16.50
N LEU A 105 -36.69 5.77 -16.75
CA LEU A 105 -35.78 5.32 -15.69
C LEU A 105 -35.20 6.49 -14.88
N VAL A 106 -34.90 7.63 -15.52
CA VAL A 106 -34.51 8.87 -14.83
C VAL A 106 -35.65 9.37 -13.94
N GLU A 107 -36.87 9.46 -14.48
CA GLU A 107 -38.07 9.89 -13.73
C GLU A 107 -38.34 8.99 -12.52
N LYS A 108 -38.23 7.67 -12.69
CA LYS A 108 -38.44 6.70 -11.61
C LYS A 108 -37.40 6.81 -10.49
N ASN A 109 -36.14 7.07 -10.84
CA ASN A 109 -35.02 7.05 -9.88
C ASN A 109 -34.73 8.41 -9.23
N LEU A 110 -35.03 9.52 -9.92
CA LEU A 110 -34.66 10.88 -9.53
C LEU A 110 -35.84 11.88 -9.52
N GLY A 111 -37.04 11.45 -9.91
CA GLY A 111 -38.26 12.27 -9.87
C GLY A 111 -38.52 13.10 -11.14
N ALA A 112 -39.68 13.76 -11.16
CA ALA A 112 -40.16 14.51 -12.33
C ALA A 112 -39.28 15.72 -12.70
N GLU A 113 -38.72 16.43 -11.71
CA GLU A 113 -37.80 17.56 -11.94
C GLU A 113 -36.54 17.14 -12.70
N ALA A 114 -36.01 15.94 -12.41
CA ALA A 114 -34.86 15.39 -13.11
C ALA A 114 -35.17 15.02 -14.58
N LYS A 115 -36.41 14.65 -14.88
CA LYS A 115 -36.90 14.42 -16.25
C LYS A 115 -37.09 15.72 -17.01
N GLU A 116 -37.61 16.78 -16.38
CA GLU A 116 -37.71 18.10 -17.00
C GLU A 116 -36.31 18.65 -17.35
N ALA A 117 -35.32 18.42 -16.49
CA ALA A 117 -33.93 18.78 -16.74
C ALA A 117 -33.29 18.07 -17.97
N LEU A 118 -33.80 16.92 -18.42
CA LEU A 118 -33.32 16.26 -19.65
C LEU A 118 -33.57 17.11 -20.91
N GLY A 119 -34.55 18.02 -20.88
CA GLY A 119 -34.79 18.97 -21.95
C GLY A 119 -33.60 19.89 -22.25
N ALA A 120 -32.66 20.06 -21.30
CA ALA A 120 -31.47 20.90 -21.48
C ALA A 120 -30.49 20.38 -22.54
N PHE A 121 -30.53 19.08 -22.89
CA PHE A 121 -29.78 18.50 -24.01
C PHE A 121 -30.69 18.01 -25.15
N GLY A 122 -31.99 18.38 -25.12
CA GLY A 122 -32.98 18.03 -26.15
C GLY A 122 -33.75 16.73 -25.91
N GLY A 123 -33.41 15.95 -24.88
CA GLY A 123 -34.09 14.68 -24.55
C GLY A 123 -33.81 13.50 -25.49
N ASP A 124 -33.02 13.71 -26.54
CA ASP A 124 -32.50 12.69 -27.46
C ASP A 124 -31.29 11.99 -26.80
N PHE A 125 -31.46 10.72 -26.42
CA PHE A 125 -30.40 9.86 -25.88
C PHE A 125 -29.60 9.16 -26.98
N GLN A 126 -29.94 9.36 -28.25
CA GLN A 126 -29.21 8.89 -29.43
C GLN A 126 -29.06 7.35 -29.43
N THR A 127 -30.10 6.65 -28.96
CA THR A 127 -30.25 5.20 -29.13
C THR A 127 -30.37 4.84 -30.61
N PHE A 128 -29.98 3.62 -30.99
CA PHE A 128 -30.06 3.17 -32.38
C PHE A 128 -30.43 1.68 -32.43
N PRO A 129 -31.51 1.29 -33.12
CA PRO A 129 -31.93 -0.11 -33.19
C PRO A 129 -31.10 -0.96 -34.16
N GLN A 130 -30.38 -0.33 -35.11
CA GLN A 130 -29.55 -1.03 -36.10
C GLN A 130 -28.13 -0.46 -36.15
N LEU A 131 -27.16 -1.35 -35.94
CA LEU A 131 -25.75 -0.99 -35.74
C LEU A 131 -25.08 -0.44 -37.02
N GLU A 132 -25.31 -1.08 -38.16
CA GLU A 132 -24.65 -0.68 -39.43
C GLU A 132 -25.17 0.66 -39.94
N ASP A 133 -26.48 0.88 -39.89
CA ASP A 133 -27.07 2.14 -40.36
C ASP A 133 -26.68 3.30 -39.44
N ALA A 134 -26.55 3.09 -38.13
CA ALA A 134 -25.98 4.09 -37.23
C ALA A 134 -24.52 4.45 -37.57
N VAL A 135 -23.70 3.51 -38.07
CA VAL A 135 -22.36 3.81 -38.60
C VAL A 135 -22.45 4.61 -39.91
N ARG A 136 -23.35 4.22 -40.82
CA ARG A 136 -23.56 4.92 -42.11
C ARG A 136 -24.04 6.35 -41.91
N GLU A 137 -24.97 6.58 -40.99
CA GLU A 137 -25.51 7.90 -40.65
C GLU A 137 -24.46 8.81 -40.01
N ASP A 138 -23.67 8.33 -39.04
CA ASP A 138 -22.60 9.12 -38.43
C ASP A 138 -21.50 9.51 -39.44
N VAL A 139 -21.09 8.57 -40.31
CA VAL A 139 -20.13 8.86 -41.39
C VAL A 139 -20.70 9.84 -42.42
N LYS A 140 -22.00 9.75 -42.73
CA LYS A 140 -22.68 10.69 -43.61
C LYS A 140 -22.78 12.08 -42.99
N LEU A 141 -23.19 12.18 -41.73
CA LEU A 141 -23.28 13.43 -40.97
C LEU A 141 -21.94 14.17 -40.97
N LEU A 142 -20.84 13.48 -40.70
CA LEU A 142 -19.50 14.07 -40.69
C LEU A 142 -19.04 14.56 -42.07
N LYS A 143 -19.50 13.93 -43.16
CA LYS A 143 -19.23 14.33 -44.56
C LYS A 143 -20.15 15.44 -45.09
N GLU A 144 -21.34 15.59 -44.51
CA GLU A 144 -22.32 16.64 -44.90
C GLU A 144 -22.20 17.90 -44.01
N THR A 145 -21.37 17.87 -42.96
CA THR A 145 -21.20 18.94 -41.99
C THR A 145 -20.14 19.97 -42.42
N PRO A 146 -20.46 21.27 -42.57
CA PRO A 146 -19.55 22.31 -43.05
C PRO A 146 -18.47 22.75 -42.04
N LEU A 147 -18.27 21.99 -40.96
CA LEU A 147 -17.24 22.24 -39.93
C LEU A 147 -15.99 21.36 -40.12
N ILE A 148 -16.07 20.36 -41.00
CA ILE A 148 -14.99 19.44 -41.39
C ILE A 148 -14.68 19.71 -42.87
N SER A 149 -13.42 19.59 -43.27
CA SER A 149 -13.04 19.80 -44.69
C SER A 149 -13.41 18.59 -45.55
N ASP A 150 -13.92 18.83 -46.77
CA ASP A 150 -14.19 17.81 -47.79
C ASP A 150 -12.96 16.92 -48.11
N ASP A 151 -11.75 17.43 -47.87
CA ASP A 151 -10.48 16.73 -48.09
C ASP A 151 -10.16 15.66 -47.02
N VAL A 152 -10.93 15.58 -45.92
CA VAL A 152 -10.69 14.65 -44.80
C VAL A 152 -11.40 13.31 -45.05
N PRO A 153 -10.68 12.19 -45.24
CA PRO A 153 -11.29 10.86 -45.21
C PRO A 153 -12.01 10.60 -43.88
N VAL A 154 -13.30 10.22 -44.00
CA VAL A 154 -14.11 9.69 -42.90
C VAL A 154 -14.56 8.26 -43.24
N THR A 155 -14.20 7.30 -42.38
CA THR A 155 -14.50 5.86 -42.53
C THR A 155 -15.34 5.33 -41.36
N GLY A 156 -16.05 4.21 -41.57
CA GLY A 156 -17.00 3.64 -40.62
C GLY A 156 -16.85 2.13 -40.49
N TRP A 157 -16.76 1.64 -39.26
CA TRP A 157 -16.38 0.27 -38.94
C TRP A 157 -17.24 -0.33 -37.83
N VAL A 158 -17.39 -1.66 -37.88
CA VAL A 158 -18.02 -2.46 -36.81
C VAL A 158 -17.01 -3.39 -36.17
N HIS A 159 -16.98 -3.41 -34.84
CA HIS A 159 -16.14 -4.28 -34.00
C HIS A 159 -16.98 -5.36 -33.29
N SER A 160 -16.57 -6.63 -33.34
CA SER A 160 -17.25 -7.72 -32.63
C SER A 160 -16.72 -7.89 -31.19
N SER A 161 -17.64 -7.91 -30.23
CA SER A 161 -17.38 -7.92 -28.78
C SER A 161 -17.43 -9.32 -28.13
N TRP A 162 -17.72 -10.37 -28.89
CA TRP A 162 -17.97 -11.72 -28.37
C TRP A 162 -16.72 -12.61 -28.48
N ASN A 163 -16.64 -13.61 -27.59
CA ASN A 163 -15.52 -14.55 -27.57
C ASN A 163 -15.80 -15.77 -28.48
N ARG A 164 -14.76 -16.44 -28.98
CA ARG A 164 -14.89 -17.41 -30.09
C ARG A 164 -15.55 -18.74 -29.69
N ASP A 165 -15.53 -19.07 -28.40
CA ASP A 165 -15.72 -20.43 -27.91
C ASP A 165 -17.04 -20.61 -27.12
N PHE A 166 -17.98 -19.67 -27.23
CA PHE A 166 -19.35 -19.79 -26.70
C PHE A 166 -20.33 -20.24 -27.81
N PRO A 167 -20.79 -21.50 -27.85
CA PRO A 167 -21.88 -21.90 -28.73
C PRO A 167 -23.19 -21.23 -28.27
N ALA A 168 -23.96 -20.68 -29.20
CA ALA A 168 -25.17 -19.91 -28.90
C ALA A 168 -26.34 -20.73 -28.32
N SER A 169 -26.21 -22.05 -28.20
CA SER A 169 -27.19 -22.94 -27.57
C SER A 169 -27.28 -22.76 -26.05
N ASP A 170 -26.15 -22.57 -25.39
CA ASP A 170 -26.04 -22.84 -23.95
C ASP A 170 -26.43 -21.64 -23.08
N ALA A 171 -26.58 -20.46 -23.69
CA ALA A 171 -27.15 -19.27 -23.05
C ALA A 171 -28.68 -19.35 -22.84
N LEU A 172 -29.36 -20.33 -23.44
CA LEU A 172 -30.82 -20.47 -23.44
C LEU A 172 -31.35 -21.56 -22.48
N SER A 173 -30.49 -22.35 -21.85
CA SER A 173 -30.89 -23.47 -20.98
C SER A 173 -31.10 -23.10 -19.51
N ASN A 174 -30.34 -22.13 -18.98
CA ASN A 174 -30.31 -21.81 -17.55
C ASN A 174 -31.12 -20.54 -17.19
N LYS A 175 -32.45 -20.60 -17.33
CA LYS A 175 -33.39 -19.69 -16.64
C LYS A 175 -34.86 -20.14 -16.72
N THR A 176 -35.22 -21.17 -15.96
CA THR A 176 -36.62 -21.61 -15.76
C THR A 176 -37.02 -21.56 -14.29
N GLU A 177 -37.31 -20.36 -13.76
CA GLU A 177 -38.12 -20.18 -12.53
C GLU A 177 -38.53 -18.69 -12.31
N ASP A 178 -39.36 -18.14 -13.21
CA ASP A 178 -40.57 -17.37 -12.84
C ASP A 178 -41.52 -17.27 -14.07
N SER A 179 -42.69 -16.65 -13.92
CA SER A 179 -43.91 -16.94 -14.69
C SER A 179 -44.45 -15.81 -15.58
N ASP A 180 -45.29 -16.20 -16.56
CA ASP A 180 -46.33 -15.39 -17.22
C ASP A 180 -45.97 -14.15 -18.08
N ARG A 181 -44.78 -14.10 -18.72
CA ARG A 181 -44.51 -13.13 -19.83
C ARG A 181 -43.80 -13.67 -21.09
N GLY A 182 -43.68 -14.98 -21.27
CA GLY A 182 -42.76 -15.56 -22.26
C GLY A 182 -43.18 -15.55 -23.74
N GLN A 183 -44.47 -15.46 -24.10
CA GLN A 183 -44.91 -15.93 -25.43
C GLN A 183 -44.65 -14.99 -26.62
N GLU A 184 -44.67 -13.65 -26.46
CA GLU A 184 -44.46 -12.73 -27.60
C GLU A 184 -42.97 -12.49 -27.96
N GLN A 185 -42.02 -12.88 -27.10
CA GLN A 185 -40.59 -12.66 -27.36
C GLN A 185 -39.89 -13.85 -28.04
N HIS A 186 -40.51 -15.04 -28.07
CA HIS A 186 -39.90 -16.24 -28.65
C HIS A 186 -39.93 -16.27 -30.20
N GLU A 187 -40.97 -15.73 -30.84
CA GLU A 187 -41.05 -15.70 -32.32
C GLU A 187 -40.06 -14.68 -32.92
N VAL A 188 -40.01 -13.46 -32.38
CA VAL A 188 -39.18 -12.35 -32.91
C VAL A 188 -37.68 -12.69 -32.95
N MET A 189 -37.18 -13.47 -32.00
CA MET A 189 -35.77 -13.87 -31.95
C MET A 189 -35.44 -15.04 -32.91
N GLY A 190 -36.44 -15.88 -33.25
CA GLY A 190 -36.27 -17.00 -34.18
C GLY A 190 -36.07 -16.53 -35.62
N ASP A 191 -36.92 -15.61 -36.08
CA ASP A 191 -36.83 -15.02 -37.43
C ASP A 191 -35.50 -14.28 -37.66
N LEU A 192 -34.97 -13.63 -36.61
CA LEU A 192 -33.68 -12.94 -36.64
C LEU A 192 -32.49 -13.88 -36.87
N ILE A 193 -32.57 -15.14 -36.41
CA ILE A 193 -31.53 -16.15 -36.65
C ILE A 193 -31.66 -16.75 -38.06
N ALA A 194 -32.88 -16.92 -38.57
CA ALA A 194 -33.13 -17.41 -39.92
C ALA A 194 -32.62 -16.46 -41.02
N LEU A 195 -32.59 -15.14 -40.76
CA LEU A 195 -32.22 -14.11 -41.73
C LEU A 195 -30.71 -14.00 -42.05
N TYR A 196 -29.82 -14.63 -41.29
CA TYR A 196 -28.35 -14.50 -41.44
C TYR A 196 -27.63 -15.80 -41.86
N GLY A 197 -28.35 -16.73 -42.50
CA GLY A 197 -27.86 -18.09 -42.80
C GLY A 197 -26.65 -18.24 -43.73
N ASP A 198 -26.35 -17.26 -44.60
CA ASP A 198 -25.38 -17.40 -45.71
C ASP A 198 -24.16 -16.43 -45.65
N ALA A 199 -23.79 -15.95 -44.46
CA ALA A 199 -22.57 -15.17 -44.27
C ALA A 199 -21.35 -16.06 -43.96
N PHE A 200 -20.36 -16.09 -44.86
CA PHE A 200 -19.13 -16.91 -44.73
C PHE A 200 -18.32 -16.59 -43.46
N TRP A 201 -18.22 -17.55 -42.54
CA TRP A 201 -17.38 -17.45 -41.34
C TRP A 201 -15.91 -17.76 -41.66
N LEU A 202 -15.05 -16.74 -41.70
CA LEU A 202 -13.59 -16.88 -41.74
C LEU A 202 -12.89 -15.87 -40.83
N ASP A 203 -12.39 -16.41 -39.71
CA ASP A 203 -11.46 -15.85 -38.71
C ASP A 203 -11.91 -14.67 -37.82
N GLY A 204 -11.27 -14.59 -36.64
CA GLY A 204 -11.82 -13.97 -35.42
C GLY A 204 -11.68 -12.45 -35.25
N ARG A 205 -12.39 -11.93 -34.22
CA ARG A 205 -12.41 -10.54 -33.68
C ARG A 205 -12.13 -9.43 -34.72
N ARG A 206 -12.82 -9.48 -35.85
CA ARG A 206 -12.57 -8.63 -37.00
C ARG A 206 -13.17 -7.22 -36.83
N LEU A 207 -12.44 -6.21 -37.31
CA LEU A 207 -13.04 -4.94 -37.74
C LEU A 207 -13.62 -5.14 -39.14
N ILE A 208 -14.90 -4.80 -39.31
CA ILE A 208 -15.62 -4.90 -40.58
C ILE A 208 -15.78 -3.49 -41.17
N ASP A 209 -15.20 -3.27 -42.35
CA ASP A 209 -15.36 -2.05 -43.16
C ASP A 209 -16.77 -2.01 -43.76
N VAL A 210 -17.57 -1.00 -43.40
CA VAL A 210 -18.94 -0.83 -43.92
C VAL A 210 -18.89 -0.18 -45.31
N LYS A 211 -18.40 -0.96 -46.29
CA LYS A 211 -17.94 -0.43 -47.58
C LYS A 211 -19.00 0.31 -48.41
N ALA A 212 -18.47 1.33 -49.10
CA ALA A 212 -19.02 2.01 -50.28
C ALA A 212 -20.15 3.05 -50.07
N ALA A 213 -19.79 4.17 -49.44
CA ALA A 213 -20.38 5.48 -49.71
C ALA A 213 -19.44 6.41 -50.52
N THR A 214 -18.74 5.84 -51.52
CA THR A 214 -17.86 6.57 -52.45
C THR A 214 -18.55 6.80 -53.80
N MET A 215 -19.47 7.78 -53.85
CA MET A 215 -20.02 8.26 -55.12
C MET A 215 -19.03 9.22 -55.81
N PRO A 216 -18.53 8.93 -57.02
CA PRO A 216 -17.73 9.89 -57.78
C PRO A 216 -18.65 10.96 -58.40
N ARG A 217 -18.52 12.22 -57.99
CA ARG A 217 -19.17 13.32 -58.71
C ARG A 217 -18.49 13.50 -60.08
N LEU A 218 -19.23 13.26 -61.15
CA LEU A 218 -18.75 13.44 -62.52
C LEU A 218 -18.31 14.90 -62.77
N ARG A 219 -17.31 15.07 -63.62
CA ARG A 219 -16.98 16.37 -64.21
C ARG A 219 -18.15 16.87 -65.05
N SER A 220 -18.65 18.06 -64.73
CA SER A 220 -19.38 18.91 -65.69
C SER A 220 -18.79 20.32 -65.66
N ALA A 221 -18.70 20.93 -66.83
CA ALA A 221 -18.19 22.28 -67.06
C ALA A 221 -19.35 23.19 -67.56
N PRO A 222 -19.21 24.52 -67.53
CA PRO A 222 -20.32 25.42 -67.20
C PRO A 222 -21.03 26.04 -68.41
N PRO A 223 -22.09 26.83 -68.16
CA PRO A 223 -22.38 28.04 -68.93
C PRO A 223 -22.16 29.34 -68.13
N LEU A 224 -21.92 30.45 -68.84
CA LEU A 224 -21.53 31.76 -68.28
C LEU A 224 -22.68 32.75 -68.05
N ALA A 225 -22.52 33.62 -67.04
CA ALA A 225 -22.88 35.05 -67.06
C ALA A 225 -22.00 35.80 -66.02
N LEU A 226 -21.08 36.71 -66.39
CA LEU A 226 -21.29 38.14 -66.75
C LEU A 226 -21.78 39.00 -65.55
N GLN A 227 -21.09 40.04 -65.06
CA GLN A 227 -19.96 40.87 -65.55
C GLN A 227 -18.94 41.18 -64.40
N ARG A 228 -17.61 41.20 -64.58
CA ARG A 228 -16.71 42.18 -65.28
C ARG A 228 -16.59 43.50 -64.47
N ILE A 229 -15.42 43.94 -63.95
CA ILE A 229 -14.23 44.61 -64.58
C ILE A 229 -13.21 44.86 -63.42
N GLU A 230 -11.87 44.88 -63.50
CA GLU A 230 -10.81 44.43 -64.43
C GLU A 230 -9.42 44.53 -63.74
N LYS A 231 -8.44 43.68 -64.12
CA LYS A 231 -6.95 43.93 -64.13
C LYS A 231 -6.23 44.17 -62.77
N ALA A 232 -4.91 44.03 -62.60
CA ALA A 232 -3.80 43.29 -63.26
C ALA A 232 -2.50 43.57 -62.43
N ASP A 233 -1.47 42.74 -62.29
CA ASP A 233 -1.26 41.31 -62.65
C ASP A 233 -0.20 40.68 -61.68
N LYS A 234 0.61 39.70 -62.12
CA LYS A 234 1.74 39.07 -61.39
C LYS A 234 3.12 39.42 -62.04
N PRO A 235 4.21 38.67 -61.81
CA PRO A 235 5.19 38.88 -60.72
C PRO A 235 6.64 39.06 -61.23
N LYS A 236 7.64 39.32 -60.34
CA LYS A 236 8.99 38.67 -60.32
C LYS A 236 10.04 39.29 -59.36
N THR A 237 10.63 38.42 -58.53
CA THR A 237 12.07 38.20 -58.21
C THR A 237 13.13 39.31 -58.03
N HIS A 238 14.11 38.97 -57.16
CA HIS A 238 15.52 39.38 -57.06
C HIS A 238 15.91 40.69 -56.33
N GLU A 239 16.82 40.50 -55.35
CA GLU A 239 17.92 41.37 -54.88
C GLU A 239 17.66 42.75 -54.25
N GLY A 240 18.58 43.16 -53.35
CA GLY A 240 18.63 44.48 -52.72
C GLY A 240 19.05 44.47 -51.24
N TRP A 241 20.34 44.67 -50.96
CA TRP A 241 20.83 45.01 -49.61
C TRP A 241 20.40 46.43 -49.22
N THR A 242 20.19 46.74 -47.93
CA THR A 242 21.09 47.60 -47.10
C THR A 242 20.56 47.81 -45.67
N LEU A 243 21.43 48.31 -44.78
CA LEU A 243 21.13 48.74 -43.40
C LEU A 243 20.30 50.05 -43.39
N ASP A 244 19.39 50.24 -42.43
CA ASP A 244 19.68 50.97 -41.18
C ASP A 244 18.42 51.18 -40.30
N SER A 245 18.63 51.48 -39.01
CA SER A 245 17.57 51.91 -38.06
C SER A 245 17.71 53.41 -37.76
N PRO A 246 16.63 54.15 -37.41
CA PRO A 246 16.28 54.28 -35.98
C PRO A 246 14.81 54.65 -35.63
N SER A 247 14.56 54.87 -34.33
CA SER A 247 13.49 55.68 -33.71
C SER A 247 12.04 55.13 -33.58
N THR A 248 11.85 54.36 -32.50
CA THR A 248 10.76 54.47 -31.50
C THR A 248 9.45 55.24 -31.83
N THR A 249 8.30 54.56 -31.68
CA THR A 249 7.01 55.20 -31.32
C THR A 249 6.29 54.45 -30.18
N PRO A 250 5.55 55.13 -29.27
CA PRO A 250 5.18 54.58 -27.96
C PRO A 250 3.90 53.72 -27.93
N MET A 251 3.58 52.98 -28.99
CA MET A 251 2.34 52.17 -29.04
C MET A 251 2.45 50.75 -28.45
N ALA A 252 3.64 50.15 -28.43
CA ALA A 252 3.83 48.76 -28.00
C ALA A 252 3.48 48.53 -26.51
N VAL A 253 3.90 49.44 -25.62
CA VAL A 253 3.80 49.28 -24.16
C VAL A 253 2.35 49.19 -23.68
N ASN A 254 1.44 49.97 -24.30
CA ASN A 254 0.02 49.95 -23.92
C ASN A 254 -0.73 48.70 -24.41
N LYS A 255 -0.29 48.04 -25.49
CA LYS A 255 -0.88 46.77 -25.93
C LYS A 255 -0.56 45.62 -24.96
N ILE A 256 0.67 45.57 -24.44
CA ILE A 256 1.10 44.51 -23.49
C ILE A 256 0.33 44.63 -22.15
N ARG A 257 0.09 45.85 -21.65
CA ARG A 257 -0.80 46.07 -20.49
C ARG A 257 -2.25 45.62 -20.72
N GLY A 258 -2.72 45.57 -21.96
CA GLY A 258 -4.05 45.05 -22.29
C GLY A 258 -4.17 43.53 -22.20
N ALA A 259 -3.09 42.78 -22.46
CA ALA A 259 -3.11 41.32 -22.48
C ALA A 259 -3.23 40.68 -21.07
N PHE A 260 -2.80 41.41 -20.03
CA PHE A 260 -2.94 41.00 -18.62
C PHE A 260 -4.14 41.66 -17.90
N ALA A 261 -5.01 42.35 -18.64
CA ALA A 261 -6.24 42.89 -18.07
C ALA A 261 -7.26 41.76 -17.86
N ALA A 262 -7.60 41.48 -16.60
CA ALA A 262 -8.59 40.47 -16.23
C ALA A 262 -9.93 40.68 -16.99
N PRO A 263 -10.64 39.59 -17.35
CA PRO A 263 -11.86 39.67 -18.15
C PRO A 263 -12.92 40.54 -17.46
N LYS A 264 -13.54 41.46 -18.22
CA LYS A 264 -14.49 42.46 -17.70
C LYS A 264 -15.91 41.93 -17.46
N LYS A 265 -16.11 40.62 -17.53
CA LYS A 265 -17.34 39.86 -17.23
C LYS A 265 -16.96 38.44 -16.82
N GLY A 266 -17.78 37.83 -15.96
CA GLY A 266 -17.60 36.47 -15.45
C GLY A 266 -17.49 36.43 -13.92
N GLU A 267 -17.64 35.24 -13.36
CA GLU A 267 -17.69 34.97 -11.92
C GLU A 267 -16.54 35.64 -11.13
N THR A 268 -15.30 35.54 -11.62
CA THR A 268 -14.13 36.18 -10.97
C THR A 268 -14.15 37.70 -11.03
N PHE A 269 -14.80 38.31 -12.02
CA PHE A 269 -14.96 39.77 -12.09
C PHE A 269 -16.03 40.25 -11.09
N GLU A 270 -17.13 39.51 -10.97
CA GLU A 270 -18.20 39.77 -9.99
C GLU A 270 -17.71 39.60 -8.55
N LEU A 271 -16.93 38.54 -8.29
CA LEU A 271 -16.24 38.36 -7.00
C LEU A 271 -15.28 39.51 -6.70
N ARG A 272 -14.46 39.96 -7.67
CA ARG A 272 -13.61 41.15 -7.48
C ARG A 272 -14.42 42.41 -7.15
N ALA A 273 -15.54 42.64 -7.83
CA ALA A 273 -16.38 43.81 -7.59
C ALA A 273 -16.92 43.79 -6.14
N GLY A 274 -17.48 42.67 -5.70
CA GLY A 274 -18.01 42.51 -4.34
C GLY A 274 -16.91 42.54 -3.26
N LEU A 275 -15.71 41.99 -3.51
CA LEU A 275 -14.55 42.07 -2.61
C LEU A 275 -14.07 43.51 -2.35
N VAL A 276 -14.31 44.42 -3.31
CA VAL A 276 -13.92 45.84 -3.25
C VAL A 276 -15.12 46.75 -2.96
N SER A 277 -16.32 46.18 -2.72
CA SER A 277 -17.52 46.95 -2.37
C SER A 277 -17.34 47.79 -1.11
N GLN A 278 -18.05 48.91 -1.03
CA GLN A 278 -18.11 49.75 0.17
C GLN A 278 -18.84 49.05 1.33
N TYR A 279 -19.78 48.15 1.04
CA TYR A 279 -20.60 47.46 2.04
C TYR A 279 -19.88 46.27 2.68
N ALA A 280 -19.76 46.27 4.01
CA ALA A 280 -19.04 45.22 4.74
C ALA A 280 -19.68 43.83 4.62
N TRP A 281 -21.02 43.75 4.54
CA TRP A 281 -21.74 42.49 4.35
C TRP A 281 -21.46 41.89 2.96
N GLU A 282 -21.46 42.71 1.90
CA GLU A 282 -21.17 42.29 0.53
C GLU A 282 -19.72 41.81 0.38
N ARG A 283 -18.76 42.46 1.05
CA ARG A 283 -17.38 41.96 1.14
C ARG A 283 -17.30 40.62 1.87
N LYS A 284 -18.02 40.42 2.98
CA LYS A 284 -18.05 39.15 3.73
C LYS A 284 -18.64 38.02 2.86
N GLU A 285 -19.75 38.27 2.18
CA GLU A 285 -20.37 37.34 1.22
C GLU A 285 -19.44 37.02 0.04
N SER A 286 -18.73 38.01 -0.49
CA SER A 286 -17.80 37.83 -1.61
C SER A 286 -16.56 37.03 -1.22
N ILE A 287 -16.06 37.20 0.01
CA ILE A 287 -15.02 36.34 0.58
C ILE A 287 -15.54 34.91 0.75
N GLN A 288 -16.75 34.72 1.26
CA GLN A 288 -17.37 33.38 1.38
C GLN A 288 -17.51 32.68 0.02
N LYS A 289 -18.00 33.38 -1.02
CA LYS A 289 -18.08 32.83 -2.38
C LYS A 289 -16.69 32.56 -3.00
N THR A 290 -15.69 33.37 -2.69
CA THR A 290 -14.29 33.14 -3.10
C THR A 290 -13.71 31.89 -2.44
N ILE A 291 -13.95 31.69 -1.14
CA ILE A 291 -13.58 30.47 -0.40
C ILE A 291 -14.36 29.25 -0.93
N MET A 292 -15.65 29.38 -1.25
CA MET A 292 -16.42 28.30 -1.87
C MET A 292 -15.83 27.89 -3.23
N SER A 293 -15.44 28.86 -4.06
CA SER A 293 -14.79 28.59 -5.36
C SER A 293 -13.43 27.91 -5.19
N MET A 294 -12.65 28.31 -4.18
CA MET A 294 -11.39 27.65 -3.80
C MET A 294 -11.64 26.19 -3.34
N THR A 295 -12.67 25.92 -2.54
CA THR A 295 -13.07 24.57 -2.11
C THR A 295 -13.55 23.70 -3.28
N LEU A 296 -14.13 24.30 -4.32
CA LEU A 296 -14.46 23.66 -5.60
C LEU A 296 -13.24 23.46 -6.52
N GLY A 297 -12.03 23.85 -6.10
CA GLY A 297 -10.81 23.73 -6.89
C GLY A 297 -10.69 24.73 -8.05
N LYS A 298 -11.55 25.76 -8.12
CA LYS A 298 -11.41 26.85 -9.11
C LYS A 298 -10.22 27.73 -8.72
N ASP A 299 -9.40 28.10 -9.69
CA ASP A 299 -8.33 29.07 -9.43
C ASP A 299 -8.89 30.47 -9.16
N VAL A 300 -8.73 30.92 -7.92
CA VAL A 300 -9.05 32.28 -7.46
C VAL A 300 -7.81 33.06 -7.03
N SER A 301 -6.60 32.64 -7.45
CA SER A 301 -5.32 33.33 -7.21
C SER A 301 -5.35 34.80 -7.68
N ALA A 302 -5.99 35.06 -8.82
CA ALA A 302 -6.15 36.40 -9.37
C ALA A 302 -6.90 37.40 -8.47
N LEU A 303 -7.60 36.93 -7.42
CA LEU A 303 -8.28 37.76 -6.43
C LEU A 303 -7.39 38.12 -5.22
N PHE A 304 -6.14 37.64 -5.16
CA PHE A 304 -5.27 37.77 -3.99
C PHE A 304 -5.07 39.22 -3.50
N PRO A 305 -4.82 40.22 -4.37
CA PRO A 305 -4.70 41.61 -3.94
C PRO A 305 -6.01 42.20 -3.39
N ASP A 306 -7.17 41.63 -3.76
CA ASP A 306 -8.49 42.14 -3.39
C ASP A 306 -9.02 41.48 -2.11
N VAL A 307 -8.72 40.19 -1.91
CA VAL A 307 -8.91 39.50 -0.62
C VAL A 307 -7.98 40.09 0.44
N LEU A 308 -6.71 40.36 0.10
CA LEU A 308 -5.72 40.88 1.06
C LEU A 308 -6.09 42.27 1.61
N LYS A 309 -6.74 43.14 0.83
CA LYS A 309 -7.28 44.43 1.32
C LYS A 309 -8.26 44.29 2.49
N ASN A 310 -8.87 43.12 2.65
CA ASN A 310 -9.85 42.82 3.69
C ASN A 310 -9.25 42.20 4.97
N ILE A 311 -7.91 42.08 5.07
CA ILE A 311 -7.23 41.51 6.25
C ILE A 311 -7.43 42.38 7.51
N ALA A 312 -7.40 43.70 7.36
CA ALA A 312 -7.54 44.69 8.43
C ALA A 312 -9.02 44.93 8.79
N THR A 313 -9.71 43.86 9.19
CA THR A 313 -11.12 43.88 9.63
C THR A 313 -11.23 43.54 11.13
N PRO A 314 -12.16 44.17 11.88
CA PRO A 314 -12.45 43.77 13.26
C PRO A 314 -13.38 42.54 13.35
N ASP A 315 -14.01 42.11 12.25
CA ASP A 315 -14.83 40.89 12.24
C ASP A 315 -13.94 39.63 12.23
N LEU A 316 -13.96 38.90 13.35
CA LEU A 316 -13.21 37.67 13.54
C LEU A 316 -13.52 36.62 12.47
N ASP A 317 -14.75 36.54 11.96
CA ASP A 317 -15.10 35.54 10.94
C ASP A 317 -14.58 35.91 9.56
N GLN A 318 -14.73 37.18 9.17
CA GLN A 318 -14.08 37.68 7.96
C GLN A 318 -12.56 37.49 8.02
N LYS A 319 -11.93 37.74 9.19
CA LYS A 319 -10.50 37.53 9.42
C LYS A 319 -10.09 36.06 9.27
N LYS A 320 -10.82 35.11 9.89
CA LYS A 320 -10.61 33.66 9.70
C LYS A 320 -10.62 33.27 8.21
N LEU A 321 -11.58 33.78 7.44
CA LEU A 321 -11.71 33.46 6.02
C LEU A 321 -10.57 34.05 5.17
N VAL A 322 -10.17 35.31 5.41
CA VAL A 322 -9.01 35.92 4.75
C VAL A 322 -7.72 35.16 5.09
N TYR A 323 -7.52 34.79 6.35
CA TYR A 323 -6.37 34.00 6.78
C TYR A 323 -6.34 32.61 6.13
N LEU A 324 -7.49 31.94 5.99
CA LEU A 324 -7.59 30.65 5.28
C LEU A 324 -7.19 30.77 3.80
N TYR A 325 -7.66 31.81 3.12
CA TYR A 325 -7.26 32.11 1.75
C TYR A 325 -5.74 32.37 1.64
N LEU A 326 -5.17 33.15 2.55
CA LEU A 326 -3.74 33.46 2.57
C LEU A 326 -2.88 32.22 2.82
N MET A 327 -3.25 31.32 3.74
CA MET A 327 -2.49 30.08 3.97
C MET A 327 -2.38 29.19 2.72
N ASN A 328 -3.41 29.18 1.88
CA ASN A 328 -3.42 28.38 0.66
C ASN A 328 -2.64 29.06 -0.49
N TYR A 329 -2.84 30.36 -0.73
CA TYR A 329 -2.27 31.05 -1.88
C TYR A 329 -0.93 31.77 -1.62
N ALA A 330 -0.43 31.83 -0.38
CA ALA A 330 0.83 32.52 -0.07
C ALA A 330 2.04 32.00 -0.86
N LYS A 331 2.11 30.68 -1.10
CA LYS A 331 3.17 30.06 -1.91
C LYS A 331 3.15 30.51 -3.38
N SER A 332 2.00 30.90 -3.91
CA SER A 332 1.84 31.37 -5.29
C SER A 332 2.22 32.84 -5.46
N HIS A 333 2.09 33.65 -4.41
CA HIS A 333 2.29 35.12 -4.44
C HIS A 333 3.11 35.65 -3.24
N PRO A 334 4.33 35.14 -3.00
CA PRO A 334 5.12 35.43 -1.80
C PRO A 334 5.44 36.93 -1.61
N ASP A 335 5.65 37.69 -2.69
CA ASP A 335 5.94 39.13 -2.60
C ASP A 335 4.72 39.96 -2.19
N LEU A 336 3.49 39.49 -2.46
CA LEU A 336 2.27 40.16 -2.01
C LEU A 336 1.96 39.84 -0.54
N CYS A 337 2.39 38.68 -0.02
CA CYS A 337 2.28 38.35 1.40
C CYS A 337 2.98 39.36 2.32
N ILE A 338 4.02 40.04 1.83
CA ILE A 338 4.77 41.05 2.61
C ILE A 338 3.85 42.19 3.08
N LEU A 339 2.81 42.53 2.32
CA LEU A 339 1.83 43.54 2.70
C LEU A 339 0.94 43.11 3.88
N ALA A 340 0.84 41.81 4.17
CA ALA A 340 0.08 41.25 5.29
C ALA A 340 0.85 41.33 6.63
N VAL A 341 2.19 41.38 6.60
CA VAL A 341 3.06 41.30 7.79
C VAL A 341 2.68 42.33 8.85
N ASN A 342 2.51 43.58 8.46
CA ASN A 342 2.17 44.66 9.40
C ASN A 342 0.83 44.40 10.12
N THR A 343 -0.15 43.80 9.45
CA THR A 343 -1.42 43.42 10.07
C THR A 343 -1.28 42.17 10.94
N PHE A 344 -0.47 41.18 10.55
CA PHE A 344 -0.18 40.03 11.42
C PHE A 344 0.53 40.42 12.72
N VAL A 345 1.49 41.36 12.67
CA VAL A 345 2.16 41.89 13.87
C VAL A 345 1.16 42.64 14.75
N GLN A 346 0.31 43.50 14.18
CA GLN A 346 -0.77 44.18 14.93
C GLN A 346 -1.76 43.20 15.55
N ASP A 347 -2.20 42.19 14.79
CA ASP A 347 -3.12 41.15 15.28
C ASP A 347 -2.47 40.23 16.34
N SER A 348 -1.13 40.13 16.37
CA SER A 348 -0.40 39.43 17.44
C SER A 348 -0.39 40.20 18.78
N GLU A 349 -0.78 41.48 18.77
CA GLU A 349 -0.88 42.35 19.96
C GLU A 349 -2.33 42.74 20.30
N ASP A 350 -3.32 42.24 19.54
CA ASP A 350 -4.75 42.54 19.76
C ASP A 350 -5.23 42.11 21.17
N PRO A 351 -6.13 42.85 21.83
CA PRO A 351 -6.63 42.50 23.17
C PRO A 351 -7.27 41.10 23.26
N ASN A 352 -7.85 40.58 22.17
CA ASN A 352 -8.50 39.28 22.13
C ASN A 352 -7.48 38.14 21.92
N PRO A 353 -7.29 37.22 22.88
CA PRO A 353 -6.35 36.11 22.74
C PRO A 353 -6.68 35.15 21.59
N LEU A 354 -7.93 35.13 21.10
CA LEU A 354 -8.30 34.36 19.91
C LEU A 354 -7.72 34.98 18.63
N VAL A 355 -7.59 36.32 18.56
CA VAL A 355 -6.97 37.02 17.43
C VAL A 355 -5.45 36.81 17.47
N ARG A 356 -4.80 37.02 18.64
CA ARG A 356 -3.35 36.79 18.81
C ARG A 356 -2.92 35.37 18.44
N ALA A 357 -3.63 34.36 18.96
CA ALA A 357 -3.35 32.96 18.64
C ALA A 357 -3.62 32.63 17.15
N LEU A 358 -4.68 33.21 16.56
CA LEU A 358 -5.00 33.02 15.15
C LEU A 358 -3.92 33.63 14.23
N ALA A 359 -3.40 34.82 14.56
CA ALA A 359 -2.32 35.49 13.84
C ALA A 359 -1.04 34.64 13.84
N ILE A 360 -0.51 34.28 15.01
CA ILE A 360 0.70 33.46 15.15
C ILE A 360 0.54 32.11 14.44
N ARG A 361 -0.60 31.43 14.61
CA ARG A 361 -0.86 30.15 13.95
C ARG A 361 -0.86 30.27 12.42
N THR A 362 -1.36 31.37 11.88
CA THR A 362 -1.38 31.61 10.43
C THR A 362 0.00 32.05 9.91
N MET A 363 0.74 32.88 10.64
CA MET A 363 2.14 33.20 10.30
C MET A 363 2.99 31.93 10.18
N GLY A 364 2.94 31.05 11.20
CA GLY A 364 3.66 29.77 11.19
C GLY A 364 3.18 28.75 10.14
N CYS A 365 2.08 28.98 9.44
CA CYS A 365 1.67 28.17 8.29
C CYS A 365 2.17 28.73 6.94
N ILE A 366 2.62 29.98 6.89
CA ILE A 366 3.08 30.63 5.66
C ILE A 366 4.55 30.27 5.45
N ARG A 367 4.78 29.18 4.69
CA ARG A 367 6.12 28.78 4.22
C ARG A 367 6.63 29.73 3.13
N VAL A 368 7.07 30.92 3.53
CA VAL A 368 7.71 31.94 2.69
C VAL A 368 8.84 32.58 3.50
N ASP A 369 10.08 32.41 3.06
CA ASP A 369 11.30 32.75 3.83
C ASP A 369 11.33 34.21 4.30
N LYS A 370 10.92 35.14 3.43
CA LYS A 370 10.81 36.58 3.75
C LYS A 370 9.85 36.90 4.91
N MET A 371 9.02 35.96 5.37
CA MET A 371 8.09 36.12 6.49
C MET A 371 8.65 35.59 7.81
N VAL A 372 9.72 34.78 7.77
CA VAL A 372 10.38 34.20 8.94
C VAL A 372 11.01 35.31 9.80
N ASP A 373 11.76 36.22 9.17
CA ASP A 373 12.43 37.36 9.81
C ASP A 373 11.47 38.23 10.66
N TYR A 374 10.23 38.42 10.20
CA TYR A 374 9.23 39.25 10.87
C TYR A 374 8.41 38.50 11.93
N MET A 375 8.60 37.18 12.08
CA MET A 375 7.85 36.36 13.04
C MET A 375 8.48 36.33 14.44
N GLU A 376 9.76 36.67 14.56
CA GLU A 376 10.54 36.51 15.79
C GLU A 376 9.93 37.23 17.00
N GLU A 377 9.76 38.56 16.92
CA GLU A 377 9.28 39.36 18.05
C GLU A 377 7.80 39.07 18.41
N PRO A 378 6.86 38.91 17.46
CA PRO A 378 5.53 38.36 17.74
C PRO A 378 5.55 37.01 18.46
N LEU A 379 6.43 36.08 18.06
CA LEU A 379 6.55 34.77 18.69
C LEU A 379 7.17 34.87 20.09
N ARG A 380 8.22 35.69 20.25
CA ARG A 380 8.90 35.97 21.53
C ARG A 380 7.94 36.57 22.57
N LYS A 381 7.02 37.45 22.15
CA LYS A 381 5.92 37.97 22.98
C LYS A 381 4.88 36.91 23.32
N THR A 382 4.38 36.17 22.33
CA THR A 382 3.27 35.22 22.52
C THR A 382 3.65 33.94 23.27
N LEU A 383 4.94 33.56 23.30
CA LEU A 383 5.51 32.58 24.25
C LEU A 383 5.53 33.05 25.72
N ARG A 384 5.15 34.32 25.98
CA ARG A 384 5.04 34.93 27.32
C ARG A 384 3.65 35.50 27.61
N ASP A 385 2.67 35.24 26.74
CA ASP A 385 1.28 35.72 26.87
C ASP A 385 0.62 35.21 28.17
N GLU A 386 -0.27 36.01 28.76
CA GLU A 386 -1.05 35.63 29.94
C GLU A 386 -1.98 34.43 29.65
N SER A 387 -2.52 34.33 28.44
CA SER A 387 -3.48 33.32 28.01
C SER A 387 -2.82 31.99 27.66
N PRO A 388 -3.18 30.87 28.32
CA PRO A 388 -2.72 29.54 27.95
C PRO A 388 -3.09 29.14 26.50
N TYR A 389 -4.16 29.71 25.94
CA TYR A 389 -4.55 29.45 24.55
C TYR A 389 -3.54 30.03 23.54
N VAL A 390 -2.97 31.20 23.85
CA VAL A 390 -1.91 31.81 23.03
C VAL A 390 -0.61 31.04 23.26
N ARG A 391 -0.19 30.79 24.51
CA ARG A 391 1.07 30.08 24.80
C ARG A 391 1.14 28.68 24.15
N LYS A 392 0.07 27.88 24.23
CA LYS A 392 0.04 26.54 23.59
C LYS A 392 0.03 26.60 22.06
N THR A 393 -0.37 27.73 21.48
CA THR A 393 -0.37 27.95 20.02
C THR A 393 1.00 28.44 19.54
N ALA A 394 1.64 29.33 20.32
CA ALA A 394 3.02 29.75 20.11
C ALA A 394 4.00 28.57 20.22
N ALA A 395 3.81 27.65 21.16
CA ALA A 395 4.63 26.43 21.30
C ALA A 395 4.68 25.59 20.01
N ILE A 396 3.52 25.32 19.40
CA ILE A 396 3.44 24.62 18.09
C ILE A 396 3.99 25.47 16.94
N CYS A 397 3.94 26.80 17.06
CA CYS A 397 4.55 27.70 16.08
C CYS A 397 6.09 27.64 16.09
N VAL A 398 6.72 27.38 17.25
CA VAL A 398 8.18 27.18 17.33
C VAL A 398 8.63 25.96 16.53
N ALA A 399 7.90 24.83 16.59
CA ALA A 399 8.22 23.65 15.77
C ALA A 399 8.11 23.93 14.26
N LYS A 400 7.06 24.65 13.84
CA LYS A 400 6.91 25.07 12.43
C LYS A 400 7.96 26.08 11.98
N LEU A 401 8.43 26.95 12.88
CA LEU A 401 9.53 27.87 12.60
C LEU A 401 10.85 27.09 12.46
N PHE A 402 11.04 26.01 13.24
CA PHE A 402 12.20 25.12 13.14
C PHE A 402 12.22 24.31 11.83
N ASP A 403 11.07 23.82 11.35
CA ASP A 403 10.91 23.21 10.01
C ASP A 403 11.29 24.17 8.85
N LEU A 404 11.14 25.48 9.05
CA LEU A 404 11.53 26.51 8.08
C LEU A 404 12.99 26.96 8.22
N ASN A 405 13.44 27.27 9.43
CA ASN A 405 14.79 27.77 9.69
C ASN A 405 15.29 27.34 11.09
N PRO A 406 16.02 26.20 11.19
CA PRO A 406 16.61 25.72 12.44
C PRO A 406 17.59 26.70 13.10
N THR A 407 18.40 27.44 12.32
CA THR A 407 19.47 28.28 12.89
C THR A 407 18.88 29.48 13.62
N MET A 408 17.88 30.14 13.03
CA MET A 408 17.16 31.25 13.67
C MET A 408 16.52 30.82 15.00
N CYS A 409 15.97 29.61 15.08
CA CYS A 409 15.37 29.09 16.31
C CYS A 409 16.37 28.87 17.44
N ILE A 410 17.60 28.49 17.10
CA ILE A 410 18.70 28.27 18.06
C ILE A 410 19.30 29.62 18.48
N GLU A 411 19.65 30.49 17.53
CA GLU A 411 20.26 31.81 17.81
C GLU A 411 19.36 32.70 18.68
N ASN A 412 18.03 32.61 18.51
CA ASN A 412 17.07 33.40 19.27
C ASN A 412 16.63 32.79 20.62
N GLY A 413 17.13 31.61 20.98
CA GLY A 413 16.84 30.95 22.25
C GLY A 413 15.39 30.45 22.40
N PHE A 414 14.74 30.07 21.28
CA PHE A 414 13.36 29.56 21.34
C PHE A 414 13.27 28.13 21.89
N LEU A 415 14.33 27.32 21.76
CA LEU A 415 14.37 25.95 22.29
C LEU A 415 14.36 25.95 23.83
N GLU A 416 15.19 26.77 24.46
CA GLU A 416 15.23 26.97 25.91
C GLU A 416 13.87 27.47 26.42
N ARG A 417 13.26 28.44 25.72
CA ARG A 417 11.95 28.96 26.11
C ARG A 417 10.84 27.91 25.99
N LEU A 418 10.94 26.99 25.04
CA LEU A 418 10.02 25.87 24.88
C LEU A 418 10.21 24.80 25.95
N GLN A 419 11.45 24.54 26.39
CA GLN A 419 11.75 23.69 27.55
C GLN A 419 11.18 24.29 28.86
N GLU A 420 11.27 25.61 29.04
CA GLU A 420 10.64 26.32 30.17
C GLU A 420 9.11 26.14 30.21
N LEU A 421 8.45 26.02 29.05
CA LEU A 421 6.99 25.82 28.96
C LEU A 421 6.51 24.42 29.35
N ILE A 422 7.38 23.40 29.42
CA ILE A 422 7.05 22.14 30.15
C ILE A 422 6.84 22.43 31.65
N GLY A 423 7.34 23.58 32.13
CA GLY A 423 7.17 24.05 33.49
C GLY A 423 5.84 24.75 33.79
N ASP A 424 5.01 25.03 32.78
CA ASP A 424 3.78 25.83 32.86
C ASP A 424 2.71 25.18 33.77
N PRO A 425 1.91 25.97 34.53
CA PRO A 425 0.81 25.42 35.33
C PRO A 425 -0.36 24.85 34.52
N ASN A 426 -0.46 25.09 33.21
CA ASN A 426 -1.56 24.60 32.38
C ASN A 426 -1.19 23.32 31.59
N PRO A 427 -1.86 22.16 31.84
CA PRO A 427 -1.56 20.90 31.15
C PRO A 427 -1.65 20.92 29.61
N MET A 428 -2.42 21.83 29.01
CA MET A 428 -2.46 21.98 27.54
C MET A 428 -1.25 22.70 26.97
N VAL A 429 -0.65 23.64 27.72
CA VAL A 429 0.61 24.29 27.32
C VAL A 429 1.76 23.30 27.44
N VAL A 430 1.81 22.55 28.56
CA VAL A 430 2.80 21.49 28.78
C VAL A 430 2.76 20.45 27.65
N ALA A 431 1.58 19.90 27.33
CA ALA A 431 1.46 18.89 26.29
C ALA A 431 1.86 19.39 24.89
N ASN A 432 1.36 20.55 24.45
CA ASN A 432 1.75 21.14 23.17
C ASN A 432 3.25 21.47 23.10
N SER A 433 3.88 21.82 24.23
CA SER A 433 5.33 22.08 24.31
C SER A 433 6.12 20.77 24.20
N VAL A 434 5.63 19.68 24.81
CA VAL A 434 6.19 18.34 24.60
C VAL A 434 6.03 17.90 23.15
N THR A 435 4.87 18.10 22.50
CA THR A 435 4.68 17.81 21.06
C THR A 435 5.71 18.52 20.21
N ALA A 436 5.87 19.84 20.39
CA ALA A 436 6.82 20.63 19.62
C ALA A 436 8.29 20.21 19.88
N LEU A 437 8.64 19.81 21.10
CA LEU A 437 10.00 19.33 21.42
C LEU A 437 10.29 17.93 20.88
N VAL A 438 9.29 17.05 20.77
CA VAL A 438 9.43 15.76 20.10
C VAL A 438 9.65 15.97 18.59
N GLU A 439 8.81 16.78 17.95
CA GLU A 439 8.91 17.12 16.52
C GLU A 439 10.28 17.74 16.16
N ILE A 440 10.79 18.65 17.00
CA ILE A 440 12.15 19.24 16.85
C ILE A 440 13.25 18.18 17.07
N ASN A 441 13.08 17.27 18.02
CA ASN A 441 14.07 16.24 18.33
C ASN A 441 14.13 15.12 17.27
N GLU A 442 13.00 14.80 16.62
CA GLU A 442 12.93 13.94 15.44
C GLU A 442 13.59 14.61 14.23
N ALA A 443 13.31 15.91 13.99
CA ALA A 443 13.87 16.66 12.86
C ALA A 443 15.39 16.92 12.97
N ALA A 444 15.91 17.09 14.19
CA ALA A 444 17.32 17.42 14.44
C ALA A 444 17.85 16.81 15.76
N PRO A 445 18.17 15.51 15.80
CA PRO A 445 18.59 14.81 17.02
C PRO A 445 19.88 15.36 17.66
N GLU A 446 20.75 16.00 16.87
CA GLU A 446 21.94 16.72 17.36
C GLU A 446 21.61 17.77 18.43
N THR A 447 20.47 18.46 18.30
CA THR A 447 20.06 19.55 19.22
C THR A 447 19.80 19.05 20.64
N LYS A 448 19.40 17.78 20.79
CA LYS A 448 18.95 17.18 22.07
C LYS A 448 17.93 18.07 22.77
N ALA A 449 16.97 18.59 21.99
CA ALA A 449 15.98 19.57 22.41
C ALA A 449 15.12 19.08 23.58
N LEU A 450 14.87 17.77 23.68
CA LEU A 450 14.10 17.16 24.77
C LEU A 450 15.01 16.50 25.81
N ARG A 451 15.30 17.21 26.91
CA ARG A 451 16.03 16.64 28.08
C ARG A 451 15.08 16.32 29.22
N ILE A 452 14.61 15.07 29.28
CA ILE A 452 13.72 14.59 30.34
C ILE A 452 14.52 14.41 31.64
N THR A 453 14.40 15.38 32.56
CA THR A 453 14.89 15.25 33.95
C THR A 453 13.81 14.61 34.82
N SER A 454 14.15 14.01 35.97
CA SER A 454 13.14 13.44 36.89
C SER A 454 12.16 14.51 37.43
N ALA A 455 12.52 15.81 37.41
CA ALA A 455 11.59 16.91 37.69
C ALA A 455 10.61 17.16 36.53
N THR A 456 11.10 17.14 35.29
CA THR A 456 10.30 17.22 34.05
C THR A 456 9.32 16.04 33.97
N LEU A 457 9.82 14.82 34.20
CA LEU A 457 9.07 13.57 34.25
C LEU A 457 7.87 13.66 35.21
N LYS A 458 8.09 14.14 36.44
CA LYS A 458 7.03 14.32 37.44
C LYS A 458 5.97 15.32 36.99
N LYS A 459 6.36 16.44 36.37
CA LYS A 459 5.40 17.41 35.78
C LYS A 459 4.57 16.78 34.65
N MET A 460 5.19 16.02 33.75
CA MET A 460 4.49 15.31 32.66
C MET A 460 3.50 14.26 33.19
N ILE A 461 3.89 13.48 34.21
CA ILE A 461 3.04 12.48 34.87
C ILE A 461 1.87 13.13 35.66
N MET A 462 2.04 14.35 36.18
CA MET A 462 0.94 15.12 36.76
C MET A 462 -0.01 15.64 35.67
N ALA A 463 0.53 16.24 34.61
CA ALA A 463 -0.26 16.75 33.48
C ALA A 463 -1.06 15.66 32.76
N LEU A 464 -0.57 14.41 32.71
CA LEU A 464 -1.23 13.26 32.07
C LEU A 464 -2.68 13.02 32.56
N THR A 465 -2.99 13.32 33.82
CA THR A 465 -4.35 13.12 34.37
C THR A 465 -5.33 14.20 33.90
N GLU A 466 -4.86 15.42 33.69
CA GLU A 466 -5.68 16.62 33.43
C GLU A 466 -5.65 17.07 31.95
N CYS A 467 -4.71 16.53 31.16
CA CYS A 467 -4.57 16.86 29.75
C CYS A 467 -5.68 16.24 28.87
N THR A 468 -5.89 16.85 27.70
CA THR A 468 -6.73 16.32 26.61
C THR A 468 -6.17 15.00 26.07
N GLU A 469 -7.03 14.14 25.53
CA GLU A 469 -6.66 12.84 24.97
C GLU A 469 -5.44 12.89 24.02
N TRP A 470 -5.38 13.90 23.13
CA TRP A 470 -4.30 14.09 22.17
C TRP A 470 -2.96 14.37 22.86
N GLY A 471 -2.96 15.25 23.88
CA GLY A 471 -1.79 15.52 24.69
C GLY A 471 -1.38 14.35 25.57
N ARG A 472 -2.33 13.51 26.02
CA ARG A 472 -2.02 12.24 26.70
C ARG A 472 -1.29 11.28 25.77
N VAL A 473 -1.74 11.12 24.52
CA VAL A 473 -1.04 10.27 23.54
C VAL A 473 0.40 10.75 23.36
N THR A 474 0.63 12.05 23.10
CA THR A 474 2.00 12.55 22.94
C THR A 474 2.84 12.35 24.19
N ILE A 475 2.34 12.70 25.39
CA ILE A 475 3.07 12.48 26.65
C ILE A 475 3.38 10.99 26.86
N LEU A 476 2.44 10.08 26.56
CA LEU A 476 2.66 8.64 26.68
C LEU A 476 3.71 8.14 25.68
N THR A 477 3.68 8.56 24.41
CA THR A 477 4.75 8.22 23.44
C THR A 477 6.10 8.68 23.97
N THR A 478 6.22 9.94 24.40
CA THR A 478 7.46 10.47 25.00
C THR A 478 7.94 9.68 26.24
N LEU A 479 7.02 9.16 27.05
CA LEU A 479 7.34 8.32 28.21
C LEU A 479 7.74 6.88 27.83
N ALA A 480 7.38 6.41 26.63
CA ALA A 480 7.79 5.10 26.13
C ALA A 480 9.25 5.10 25.66
N ASP A 481 9.68 6.22 25.08
CA ASP A 481 11.04 6.37 24.53
C ASP A 481 12.05 6.74 25.64
N TYR A 482 11.56 7.26 26.78
CA TYR A 482 12.33 7.50 27.98
C TYR A 482 12.77 6.20 28.67
N LYS A 483 14.08 5.94 28.68
CA LYS A 483 14.68 4.86 29.48
C LYS A 483 14.87 5.32 30.93
N ALA A 484 14.06 4.78 31.85
CA ALA A 484 14.13 5.08 33.28
C ALA A 484 15.46 4.64 33.91
N ALA A 485 15.94 5.39 34.92
CA ALA A 485 17.25 5.16 35.53
C ALA A 485 17.24 4.17 36.71
N ASP A 486 16.08 3.89 37.29
CA ASP A 486 15.89 2.98 38.43
C ASP A 486 14.63 2.11 38.21
N VAL A 487 14.62 0.93 38.82
CA VAL A 487 13.47 0.01 38.88
C VAL A 487 12.28 0.71 39.53
N LYS A 488 12.51 1.53 40.57
CA LYS A 488 11.45 2.31 41.26
C LYS A 488 10.87 3.43 40.40
N GLU A 489 11.67 4.02 39.51
CA GLU A 489 11.18 5.03 38.56
C GLU A 489 10.34 4.35 37.47
N SER A 490 10.78 3.18 36.99
CA SER A 490 10.01 2.31 36.07
C SER A 490 8.67 1.88 36.70
N GLU A 491 8.67 1.47 37.97
CA GLU A 491 7.46 1.10 38.71
C GLU A 491 6.50 2.29 38.87
N HIS A 492 7.02 3.47 39.26
CA HIS A 492 6.21 4.68 39.40
C HIS A 492 5.57 5.11 38.08
N ILE A 493 6.27 5.00 36.95
CA ILE A 493 5.69 5.23 35.62
C ILE A 493 4.54 4.24 35.36
N CYS A 494 4.76 2.94 35.56
CA CYS A 494 3.74 1.91 35.33
C CYS A 494 2.50 2.06 36.22
N GLU A 495 2.66 2.40 37.50
CA GLU A 495 1.53 2.69 38.40
C GLU A 495 0.71 3.89 37.93
N ARG A 496 1.36 4.97 37.51
CA ARG A 496 0.70 6.23 37.13
C ARG A 496 0.09 6.19 35.73
N VAL A 497 0.58 5.32 34.85
CA VAL A 497 0.02 5.08 33.51
C VAL A 497 -1.13 4.05 33.54
N SER A 498 -1.12 3.09 34.48
CA SER A 498 -2.16 2.05 34.58
C SER A 498 -3.63 2.53 34.52
N PRO A 499 -4.03 3.68 35.10
CA PRO A 499 -5.41 4.19 34.96
C PRO A 499 -5.82 4.54 33.52
N GLN A 500 -4.87 4.85 32.64
CA GLN A 500 -5.15 5.22 31.24
C GLN A 500 -5.65 4.03 30.41
N PHE A 501 -5.50 2.79 30.90
CA PHE A 501 -6.12 1.60 30.30
C PHE A 501 -7.66 1.64 30.27
N GLN A 502 -8.29 2.48 31.12
CA GLN A 502 -9.75 2.64 31.17
C GLN A 502 -10.25 3.86 30.37
N HIS A 503 -9.38 4.49 29.57
CA HIS A 503 -9.73 5.66 28.78
C HIS A 503 -10.59 5.31 27.55
N VAL A 504 -11.54 6.18 27.20
CA VAL A 504 -12.49 5.95 26.10
C VAL A 504 -11.81 5.95 24.72
N ASN A 505 -10.81 6.81 24.52
CA ASN A 505 -10.06 6.89 23.25
C ASN A 505 -9.07 5.71 23.11
N PRO A 506 -9.21 4.84 22.09
CA PRO A 506 -8.33 3.70 21.84
C PRO A 506 -6.84 4.03 21.72
N SER A 507 -6.49 5.19 21.16
CA SER A 507 -5.10 5.61 20.98
C SER A 507 -4.39 5.87 22.31
N VAL A 508 -5.10 6.37 23.32
CA VAL A 508 -4.57 6.55 24.68
C VAL A 508 -4.32 5.19 25.34
N VAL A 509 -5.20 4.21 25.11
CA VAL A 509 -5.05 2.84 25.63
C VAL A 509 -3.86 2.14 24.99
N LEU A 510 -3.69 2.23 23.66
CA LEU A 510 -2.54 1.67 22.95
C LEU A 510 -1.21 2.34 23.35
N ALA A 511 -1.19 3.67 23.50
CA ALA A 511 0.01 4.38 23.97
C ALA A 511 0.35 4.03 25.44
N ALA A 512 -0.66 3.86 26.31
CA ALA A 512 -0.46 3.36 27.67
C ALA A 512 0.10 1.94 27.70
N VAL A 513 -0.37 1.07 26.78
CA VAL A 513 0.17 -0.28 26.58
C VAL A 513 1.63 -0.23 26.09
N LYS A 514 1.99 0.65 25.15
CA LYS A 514 3.39 0.88 24.71
C LYS A 514 4.29 1.16 25.92
N VAL A 515 3.95 2.16 26.73
CA VAL A 515 4.73 2.55 27.92
C VAL A 515 4.87 1.41 28.92
N VAL A 516 3.74 0.82 29.35
CA VAL A 516 3.78 -0.22 30.39
C VAL A 516 4.52 -1.46 29.90
N PHE A 517 4.37 -1.87 28.64
CA PHE A 517 5.07 -3.03 28.09
C PHE A 517 6.59 -2.85 28.02
N LEU A 518 7.07 -1.65 27.67
CA LEU A 518 8.50 -1.35 27.61
C LEU A 518 9.11 -1.23 29.01
N HIS A 519 8.51 -0.43 29.91
CA HIS A 519 9.01 -0.26 31.29
C HIS A 519 8.89 -1.54 32.13
N MET A 520 7.92 -2.42 31.83
CA MET A 520 7.81 -3.75 32.45
C MET A 520 9.07 -4.61 32.28
N ARG A 521 9.86 -4.42 31.21
CA ARG A 521 11.11 -5.16 31.00
C ARG A 521 12.12 -4.96 32.15
N ASN A 522 12.06 -3.82 32.83
CA ASN A 522 12.95 -3.45 33.95
C ASN A 522 12.40 -3.87 35.34
N LEU A 523 11.20 -4.46 35.41
CA LEU A 523 10.53 -4.84 36.66
C LEU A 523 10.76 -6.30 37.03
N THR A 524 10.57 -6.63 38.31
CA THR A 524 10.68 -8.00 38.83
C THR A 524 9.63 -8.94 38.21
N GLN A 525 9.95 -10.22 38.08
CA GLN A 525 9.12 -11.20 37.36
C GLN A 525 7.65 -11.27 37.87
N ASP A 526 7.43 -11.13 39.18
CA ASP A 526 6.08 -11.10 39.77
C ASP A 526 5.30 -9.83 39.37
N GLN A 527 5.96 -8.67 39.36
CA GLN A 527 5.38 -7.42 38.83
C GLN A 527 5.04 -7.58 37.35
N GLN A 528 5.92 -8.20 36.53
CA GLN A 528 5.63 -8.45 35.11
C GLN A 528 4.37 -9.29 34.92
N LEU A 529 4.20 -10.38 35.68
CA LEU A 529 3.00 -11.21 35.65
C LEU A 529 1.75 -10.46 36.13
N GLN A 530 1.89 -9.52 37.07
CA GLN A 530 0.79 -8.66 37.51
C GLN A 530 0.36 -7.67 36.40
N TYR A 531 1.31 -7.02 35.72
CA TYR A 531 1.01 -6.07 34.64
C TYR A 531 0.46 -6.75 33.38
N GLN A 532 0.95 -7.93 33.00
CA GLN A 532 0.36 -8.73 31.93
C GLN A 532 -1.13 -9.05 32.18
N ARG A 533 -1.49 -9.40 33.43
CA ARG A 533 -2.90 -9.63 33.82
C ARG A 533 -3.74 -8.35 33.79
N LYS A 534 -3.15 -7.18 34.10
CA LYS A 534 -3.82 -5.86 33.95
C LYS A 534 -4.01 -5.45 32.48
N MET A 535 -3.15 -5.92 31.57
CA MET A 535 -3.19 -5.58 30.14
C MET A 535 -4.23 -6.39 29.33
N ALA A 536 -4.64 -7.59 29.77
CA ALA A 536 -5.59 -8.39 28.99
C ALA A 536 -6.98 -7.71 28.82
N PRO A 537 -7.63 -7.16 29.86
CA PRO A 537 -8.93 -6.48 29.71
C PRO A 537 -8.95 -5.28 28.73
N PRO A 538 -8.01 -4.31 28.76
CA PRO A 538 -8.02 -3.21 27.79
C PRO A 538 -7.77 -3.70 26.35
N LEU A 539 -6.92 -4.72 26.13
CA LEU A 539 -6.73 -5.31 24.80
C LEU A 539 -8.02 -5.95 24.27
N VAL A 540 -8.79 -6.63 25.13
CA VAL A 540 -10.12 -7.16 24.80
C VAL A 540 -11.11 -6.03 24.44
N THR A 541 -11.13 -4.93 25.19
CA THR A 541 -11.98 -3.76 24.90
C THR A 541 -11.67 -3.12 23.54
N LEU A 542 -10.40 -3.08 23.13
CA LEU A 542 -10.01 -2.57 21.81
C LEU A 542 -10.61 -3.39 20.65
N VAL A 543 -10.71 -4.72 20.80
CA VAL A 543 -11.33 -5.62 19.80
C VAL A 543 -12.85 -5.44 19.71
N ALA A 544 -13.49 -4.72 20.65
CA ALA A 544 -14.90 -4.32 20.59
C ALA A 544 -15.15 -2.94 19.93
N SER A 545 -14.11 -2.25 19.45
CA SER A 545 -14.20 -0.90 18.85
C SER A 545 -14.70 -0.90 17.39
N ALA A 546 -14.66 0.25 16.70
CA ALA A 546 -14.93 0.34 15.26
C ALA A 546 -13.93 -0.50 14.43
N PRO A 547 -14.29 -1.05 13.25
CA PRO A 547 -13.48 -2.05 12.54
C PRO A 547 -12.06 -1.59 12.17
N GLU A 548 -11.86 -0.31 11.87
CA GLU A 548 -10.55 0.28 11.57
C GLU A 548 -9.65 0.29 12.81
N VAL A 549 -10.24 0.61 13.97
CA VAL A 549 -9.57 0.56 15.27
C VAL A 549 -9.28 -0.89 15.66
N GLN A 550 -10.24 -1.80 15.45
CA GLN A 550 -10.02 -3.24 15.67
C GLN A 550 -8.83 -3.73 14.87
N TYR A 551 -8.71 -3.38 13.58
CA TYR A 551 -7.58 -3.80 12.76
C TYR A 551 -6.24 -3.30 13.32
N VAL A 552 -6.12 -2.01 13.64
CA VAL A 552 -4.89 -1.44 14.26
C VAL A 552 -4.57 -2.13 15.59
N ALA A 553 -5.57 -2.37 16.43
CA ALA A 553 -5.41 -3.07 17.70
C ALA A 553 -4.98 -4.53 17.50
N LEU A 554 -5.58 -5.27 16.57
CA LEU A 554 -5.24 -6.66 16.25
C LEU A 554 -3.80 -6.77 15.71
N ARG A 555 -3.36 -5.87 14.82
CA ARG A 555 -1.97 -5.85 14.32
C ARG A 555 -0.93 -5.58 15.43
N ASN A 556 -1.29 -4.77 16.44
CA ASN A 556 -0.47 -4.54 17.64
C ASN A 556 -0.54 -5.72 18.64
N ILE A 557 -1.71 -6.34 18.82
CA ILE A 557 -1.90 -7.54 19.64
C ILE A 557 -1.05 -8.70 19.10
N ASP A 558 -0.95 -8.85 17.78
CA ASP A 558 -0.12 -9.88 17.14
C ASP A 558 1.36 -9.76 17.55
N LEU A 559 1.93 -8.54 17.50
CA LEU A 559 3.30 -8.26 17.96
C LEU A 559 3.47 -8.55 19.46
N LEU A 560 2.51 -8.14 20.30
CA LEU A 560 2.53 -8.41 21.73
C LEU A 560 2.46 -9.92 22.03
N LEU A 561 1.72 -10.70 21.25
CA LEU A 561 1.63 -12.16 21.38
C LEU A 561 2.87 -12.89 20.85
N GLN A 562 3.50 -12.39 19.79
CA GLN A 562 4.82 -12.90 19.36
C GLN A 562 5.88 -12.71 20.46
N ALA A 563 5.78 -11.63 21.26
CA ALA A 563 6.70 -11.33 22.35
C ALA A 563 6.36 -12.02 23.69
N LYS A 564 5.07 -12.17 24.02
CA LYS A 564 4.54 -12.75 25.26
C LYS A 564 3.21 -13.49 24.98
N PRO A 565 3.26 -14.78 24.58
CA PRO A 565 2.06 -15.54 24.20
C PRO A 565 0.98 -15.66 25.29
N ASP A 566 1.38 -15.63 26.57
CA ASP A 566 0.48 -15.92 27.70
C ASP A 566 -0.60 -14.86 27.95
N ILE A 567 -0.43 -13.61 27.48
CA ILE A 567 -1.25 -12.45 27.87
C ILE A 567 -2.75 -12.69 27.62
N LEU A 568 -3.11 -13.29 26.47
CA LEU A 568 -4.50 -13.50 26.05
C LEU A 568 -4.91 -14.98 26.03
N SER A 569 -4.12 -15.86 26.66
CA SER A 569 -4.31 -17.33 26.71
C SER A 569 -5.70 -17.83 27.13
N LYS A 570 -6.52 -16.98 27.77
CA LYS A 570 -7.88 -17.28 28.22
C LYS A 570 -8.99 -16.75 27.31
N GLU A 571 -8.72 -15.72 26.51
CA GLU A 571 -9.75 -14.86 25.91
C GLU A 571 -10.07 -15.19 24.45
N LEU A 572 -9.89 -16.46 24.03
CA LEU A 572 -10.02 -16.90 22.63
C LEU A 572 -11.34 -16.46 21.99
N ARG A 573 -12.46 -16.52 22.72
CA ARG A 573 -13.82 -16.20 22.24
C ARG A 573 -14.00 -14.75 21.78
N VAL A 574 -13.14 -13.83 22.23
CA VAL A 574 -13.15 -12.42 21.79
C VAL A 574 -12.70 -12.30 20.33
N PHE A 575 -11.86 -13.24 19.86
CA PHE A 575 -11.28 -13.24 18.53
C PHE A 575 -12.11 -14.00 17.50
N PHE A 576 -13.25 -14.60 17.86
CA PHE A 576 -14.13 -15.24 16.90
C PHE A 576 -14.65 -14.23 15.85
N CYS A 577 -14.78 -14.69 14.61
CA CYS A 577 -15.18 -13.87 13.48
C CYS A 577 -16.70 -13.73 13.45
N LYS A 578 -17.20 -12.51 13.26
CA LYS A 578 -18.62 -12.24 13.03
C LYS A 578 -18.88 -12.14 11.53
N TYR A 579 -20.08 -12.51 11.09
CA TYR A 579 -20.51 -12.34 9.70
C TYR A 579 -20.35 -10.90 9.18
N ASN A 580 -20.50 -9.90 10.06
CA ASN A 580 -20.39 -8.48 9.73
C ASN A 580 -18.98 -7.87 9.97
N ASP A 581 -17.96 -8.68 10.30
CA ASP A 581 -16.57 -8.20 10.39
C ASP A 581 -15.97 -8.11 8.97
N PRO A 582 -15.26 -7.01 8.61
CA PRO A 582 -14.59 -6.91 7.31
C PRO A 582 -13.51 -8.00 7.10
N PRO A 583 -13.20 -8.41 5.85
CA PRO A 583 -12.23 -9.47 5.58
C PRO A 583 -10.86 -9.26 6.22
N TYR A 584 -10.34 -8.02 6.23
CA TYR A 584 -9.07 -7.68 6.87
C TYR A 584 -9.09 -7.83 8.41
N VAL A 585 -10.26 -7.71 9.06
CA VAL A 585 -10.45 -8.01 10.49
C VAL A 585 -10.52 -9.53 10.69
N LYS A 586 -11.31 -10.24 9.87
CA LYS A 586 -11.42 -11.71 9.92
C LYS A 586 -10.06 -12.40 9.79
N LEU A 587 -9.27 -12.03 8.79
CA LEU A 587 -7.94 -12.60 8.53
C LEU A 587 -6.97 -12.40 9.71
N GLN A 588 -6.98 -11.24 10.36
CA GLN A 588 -6.07 -10.97 11.49
C GLN A 588 -6.55 -11.64 12.80
N LYS A 589 -7.86 -11.68 13.04
CA LYS A 589 -8.48 -12.45 14.11
C LYS A 589 -8.05 -13.92 14.05
N LEU A 590 -8.16 -14.50 12.85
CA LEU A 590 -7.81 -15.89 12.56
C LEU A 590 -6.32 -16.19 12.80
N GLU A 591 -5.39 -15.31 12.41
CA GLU A 591 -3.96 -15.46 12.75
C GLU A 591 -3.74 -15.47 14.28
N ILE A 592 -4.40 -14.55 15.00
CA ILE A 592 -4.30 -14.44 16.45
C ILE A 592 -4.92 -15.66 17.16
N MET A 593 -6.02 -16.22 16.65
CA MET A 593 -6.64 -17.45 17.17
C MET A 593 -5.65 -18.62 17.13
N VAL A 594 -4.89 -18.79 16.05
CA VAL A 594 -3.83 -19.81 15.96
C VAL A 594 -2.68 -19.53 16.94
N ARG A 595 -2.27 -18.26 17.12
CA ARG A 595 -1.25 -17.90 18.13
C ARG A 595 -1.70 -18.21 19.56
N ILE A 596 -2.99 -17.99 19.90
CA ILE A 596 -3.58 -18.24 21.23
C ILE A 596 -3.97 -19.72 21.47
N ALA A 597 -4.02 -20.56 20.42
CA ALA A 597 -4.40 -21.97 20.50
C ALA A 597 -3.58 -22.78 21.53
N ASN A 598 -4.26 -23.59 22.35
CA ASN A 598 -3.69 -24.51 23.34
C ASN A 598 -4.62 -25.73 23.56
N ASP A 599 -4.11 -26.79 24.20
CA ASP A 599 -4.82 -28.07 24.39
C ASP A 599 -6.20 -27.96 25.06
N LYS A 600 -6.49 -26.86 25.77
CA LYS A 600 -7.77 -26.64 26.46
C LYS A 600 -8.80 -25.87 25.63
N ASN A 601 -8.37 -25.15 24.59
CA ASN A 601 -9.25 -24.35 23.74
C ASN A 601 -9.36 -24.89 22.30
N VAL A 602 -8.50 -25.85 21.91
CA VAL A 602 -8.43 -26.37 20.54
C VAL A 602 -9.73 -26.99 20.03
N ASP A 603 -10.53 -27.64 20.88
CA ASP A 603 -11.82 -28.20 20.47
C ASP A 603 -12.88 -27.12 20.12
N GLN A 604 -12.83 -25.96 20.79
CA GLN A 604 -13.68 -24.81 20.41
C GLN A 604 -13.14 -24.10 19.16
N LEU A 605 -11.81 -24.05 19.01
CA LEU A 605 -11.16 -23.47 17.84
C LEU A 605 -11.43 -24.27 16.56
N LEU A 606 -11.39 -25.60 16.61
CA LEU A 606 -11.63 -26.46 15.45
C LEU A 606 -13.11 -26.47 15.02
N ALA A 607 -14.05 -26.31 15.94
CA ALA A 607 -15.46 -26.14 15.60
C ALA A 607 -15.68 -24.85 14.79
N GLU A 608 -15.20 -23.71 15.28
CA GLU A 608 -15.28 -22.42 14.58
C GLU A 608 -14.53 -22.45 13.22
N LEU A 609 -13.31 -23.01 13.17
CA LEU A 609 -12.55 -23.13 11.91
C LEU A 609 -13.25 -24.05 10.89
N LYS A 610 -14.03 -25.05 11.33
CA LYS A 610 -14.84 -25.89 10.43
C LYS A 610 -16.02 -25.11 9.85
N GLU A 611 -16.65 -24.22 10.63
CA GLU A 611 -17.69 -23.32 10.13
C GLU A 611 -17.10 -22.26 9.17
N TYR A 612 -15.93 -21.69 9.50
CA TYR A 612 -15.24 -20.74 8.61
C TYR A 612 -14.78 -21.40 7.30
N GLY A 613 -14.47 -22.69 7.33
CA GLY A 613 -14.18 -23.51 6.14
C GLY A 613 -15.38 -23.73 5.21
N ALA A 614 -16.59 -23.31 5.61
CA ALA A 614 -17.82 -23.37 4.82
C ALA A 614 -18.42 -21.98 4.51
N GLU A 615 -17.68 -20.89 4.74
CA GLU A 615 -18.05 -19.56 4.24
C GLU A 615 -17.90 -19.45 2.70
N VAL A 616 -18.40 -18.33 2.13
CA VAL A 616 -18.38 -18.07 0.68
C VAL A 616 -17.12 -17.28 0.23
N ASP A 617 -16.41 -16.64 1.17
CA ASP A 617 -15.20 -15.86 0.90
C ASP A 617 -14.00 -16.80 0.70
N MET A 618 -13.55 -16.94 -0.56
CA MET A 618 -12.49 -17.87 -0.96
C MET A 618 -11.16 -17.63 -0.22
N ASP A 619 -10.78 -16.37 0.01
CA ASP A 619 -9.51 -16.02 0.66
C ASP A 619 -9.59 -16.30 2.17
N PHE A 620 -10.73 -16.00 2.79
CA PHE A 620 -10.96 -16.32 4.20
C PHE A 620 -11.01 -17.83 4.43
N VAL A 621 -11.72 -18.59 3.59
CA VAL A 621 -11.81 -20.06 3.66
C VAL A 621 -10.44 -20.71 3.49
N ARG A 622 -9.65 -20.30 2.47
CA ARG A 622 -8.27 -20.76 2.30
C ARG A 622 -7.43 -20.49 3.55
N ARG A 623 -7.54 -19.29 4.14
CA ARG A 623 -6.82 -18.96 5.38
C ARG A 623 -7.28 -19.81 6.56
N ALA A 624 -8.56 -20.17 6.66
CA ALA A 624 -9.11 -21.06 7.70
C ALA A 624 -8.60 -22.50 7.57
N VAL A 625 -8.59 -23.06 6.36
CA VAL A 625 -7.96 -24.37 6.08
C VAL A 625 -6.47 -24.36 6.47
N LYS A 626 -5.74 -23.29 6.10
CA LYS A 626 -4.33 -23.09 6.48
C LYS A 626 -4.13 -22.95 7.99
N ALA A 627 -5.08 -22.35 8.71
CA ALA A 627 -5.09 -22.25 10.17
C ALA A 627 -5.31 -23.61 10.86
N ILE A 628 -6.21 -24.47 10.35
CA ILE A 628 -6.36 -25.85 10.84
C ILE A 628 -5.02 -26.60 10.73
N GLY A 629 -4.31 -26.42 9.61
CA GLY A 629 -2.95 -26.96 9.42
C GLY A 629 -1.93 -26.44 10.43
N GLN A 630 -1.91 -25.14 10.70
CA GLN A 630 -1.00 -24.55 11.69
C GLN A 630 -1.33 -25.00 13.13
N VAL A 631 -2.61 -25.19 13.46
CA VAL A 631 -3.05 -25.77 14.75
C VAL A 631 -2.56 -27.22 14.88
N ALA A 632 -2.73 -28.04 13.84
CA ALA A 632 -2.28 -29.44 13.81
C ALA A 632 -0.76 -29.58 14.04
N ILE A 633 0.04 -28.67 13.47
CA ILE A 633 1.51 -28.67 13.57
C ILE A 633 2.00 -28.09 14.91
N LYS A 634 1.20 -27.24 15.55
CA LYS A 634 1.47 -26.62 16.87
C LYS A 634 1.08 -27.52 18.04
N ILE A 635 0.00 -28.30 17.90
CA ILE A 635 -0.62 -29.08 18.98
C ILE A 635 -0.76 -30.54 18.54
N GLU A 636 0.19 -31.37 18.96
CA GLU A 636 0.23 -32.80 18.63
C GLU A 636 -1.06 -33.54 19.03
N SER A 637 -1.60 -33.23 20.20
CA SER A 637 -2.84 -33.81 20.74
C SER A 637 -4.11 -33.52 19.90
N ALA A 638 -4.03 -32.55 18.98
CA ALA A 638 -5.13 -32.14 18.11
C ALA A 638 -4.95 -32.59 16.65
N SER A 639 -3.76 -33.09 16.27
CA SER A 639 -3.40 -33.45 14.89
C SER A 639 -4.46 -34.33 14.20
N GLU A 640 -4.84 -35.46 14.82
CA GLU A 640 -5.88 -36.37 14.32
C GLU A 640 -7.25 -35.68 14.14
N LYS A 641 -7.66 -34.82 15.08
CA LYS A 641 -8.92 -34.05 15.00
C LYS A 641 -8.88 -33.05 13.84
N CYS A 642 -7.74 -32.37 13.64
CA CYS A 642 -7.54 -31.45 12.52
C CYS A 642 -7.61 -32.20 11.19
N VAL A 643 -6.96 -33.36 11.10
CA VAL A 643 -6.92 -34.21 9.90
C VAL A 643 -8.32 -34.74 9.55
N ASN A 644 -9.10 -35.21 10.51
CA ASN A 644 -10.50 -35.59 10.29
C ASN A 644 -11.37 -34.38 9.86
N THR A 645 -11.12 -33.19 10.42
CA THR A 645 -11.80 -31.95 10.01
C THR A 645 -11.47 -31.57 8.55
N LEU A 646 -10.22 -31.75 8.11
CA LEU A 646 -9.81 -31.53 6.73
C LEU A 646 -10.43 -32.56 5.76
N LEU A 647 -10.61 -33.81 6.18
CA LEU A 647 -11.35 -34.81 5.41
C LEU A 647 -12.83 -34.43 5.22
N ASP A 648 -13.49 -33.96 6.29
CA ASP A 648 -14.87 -33.46 6.20
C ASP A 648 -14.98 -32.28 5.23
N LEU A 649 -14.02 -31.36 5.22
CA LEU A 649 -13.96 -30.22 4.29
C LEU A 649 -13.69 -30.68 2.85
N ILE A 650 -12.80 -31.64 2.63
CA ILE A 650 -12.57 -32.23 1.28
C ILE A 650 -13.85 -32.92 0.78
N ALA A 651 -14.61 -33.58 1.65
CA ALA A 651 -15.88 -34.23 1.29
C ALA A 651 -16.99 -33.26 0.82
N THR A 652 -16.82 -31.94 1.00
CA THR A 652 -17.73 -30.92 0.42
C THR A 652 -17.59 -30.75 -1.09
N LYS A 653 -16.47 -31.21 -1.69
CA LYS A 653 -16.14 -31.08 -3.12
C LYS A 653 -16.10 -29.64 -3.65
N VAL A 654 -15.61 -28.70 -2.84
CA VAL A 654 -15.36 -27.33 -3.29
C VAL A 654 -13.88 -27.21 -3.69
N ASN A 655 -13.58 -27.07 -4.99
CA ASN A 655 -12.23 -27.21 -5.56
C ASN A 655 -11.14 -26.44 -4.79
N TYR A 656 -11.36 -25.14 -4.49
CA TYR A 656 -10.37 -24.32 -3.80
C TYR A 656 -10.13 -24.73 -2.33
N VAL A 657 -11.11 -25.39 -1.69
CA VAL A 657 -10.98 -25.98 -0.35
C VAL A 657 -10.18 -27.27 -0.41
N VAL A 658 -10.45 -28.12 -1.40
CA VAL A 658 -9.69 -29.36 -1.65
C VAL A 658 -8.22 -29.04 -1.96
N GLN A 659 -7.97 -28.06 -2.82
CA GLN A 659 -6.63 -27.62 -3.22
C GLN A 659 -5.79 -27.15 -2.01
N GLU A 660 -6.30 -26.21 -1.20
CA GLU A 660 -5.60 -25.75 0.01
C GLU A 660 -5.46 -26.88 1.06
N ALA A 661 -6.47 -27.74 1.21
CA ALA A 661 -6.41 -28.86 2.16
C ALA A 661 -5.33 -29.89 1.80
N VAL A 662 -5.09 -30.16 0.51
CA VAL A 662 -3.97 -31.01 0.05
C VAL A 662 -2.61 -30.37 0.39
N VAL A 663 -2.46 -29.06 0.18
CA VAL A 663 -1.24 -28.31 0.57
C VAL A 663 -0.98 -28.41 2.08
N VAL A 664 -2.04 -28.30 2.89
CA VAL A 664 -1.98 -28.44 4.36
C VAL A 664 -1.66 -29.86 4.80
N ILE A 665 -2.32 -30.89 4.26
CA ILE A 665 -2.09 -32.29 4.64
C ILE A 665 -0.65 -32.71 4.32
N LYS A 666 -0.07 -32.24 3.20
CA LYS A 666 1.35 -32.39 2.88
C LYS A 666 2.25 -31.86 4.00
N ASP A 667 1.96 -30.69 4.57
CA ASP A 667 2.78 -30.14 5.68
C ASP A 667 2.52 -30.82 7.03
N ILE A 668 1.32 -31.37 7.26
CA ILE A 668 1.05 -32.26 8.40
C ILE A 668 1.85 -33.56 8.26
N PHE A 669 1.90 -34.19 7.08
CA PHE A 669 2.69 -35.41 6.84
C PHE A 669 4.20 -35.17 6.98
N ARG A 670 4.70 -33.97 6.67
CA ARG A 670 6.10 -33.54 6.92
C ARG A 670 6.42 -33.30 8.40
N LYS A 671 5.42 -33.33 9.28
CA LYS A 671 5.55 -33.23 10.75
C LYS A 671 5.31 -34.60 11.41
N TYR A 672 4.25 -35.28 11.00
CA TYR A 672 3.72 -36.50 11.60
C TYR A 672 3.52 -37.60 10.53
N PRO A 673 4.58 -38.37 10.18
CA PRO A 673 4.46 -39.52 9.29
C PRO A 673 3.67 -40.64 10.01
N GLY A 674 2.50 -40.99 9.48
CA GLY A 674 1.63 -42.03 10.05
C GLY A 674 0.17 -42.01 9.57
N TYR A 675 -0.34 -40.86 9.12
CA TYR A 675 -1.74 -40.68 8.65
C TYR A 675 -1.99 -41.23 7.22
N GLU A 676 -1.41 -42.39 6.91
CA GLU A 676 -1.27 -42.92 5.54
C GLU A 676 -2.58 -43.41 4.90
N GLY A 677 -3.55 -43.84 5.71
CA GLY A 677 -4.86 -44.32 5.23
C GLY A 677 -5.71 -43.28 4.49
N ILE A 678 -5.26 -42.03 4.47
CA ILE A 678 -5.89 -40.89 3.82
C ILE A 678 -5.48 -40.75 2.35
N ILE A 679 -4.28 -41.23 1.99
CA ILE A 679 -3.69 -41.06 0.66
C ILE A 679 -4.63 -41.57 -0.46
N PRO A 680 -5.29 -42.75 -0.34
CA PRO A 680 -6.23 -43.22 -1.37
C PRO A 680 -7.51 -42.38 -1.52
N THR A 681 -7.82 -41.50 -0.56
CA THR A 681 -8.93 -40.54 -0.66
C THR A 681 -8.47 -39.27 -1.38
N LEU A 682 -7.24 -38.79 -1.12
CA LEU A 682 -6.67 -37.64 -1.83
C LEU A 682 -6.47 -37.93 -3.32
N CYS A 683 -5.96 -39.11 -3.67
CA CYS A 683 -5.73 -39.51 -5.06
C CYS A 683 -6.99 -39.61 -5.92
N LYS A 684 -8.20 -39.58 -5.35
CA LYS A 684 -9.47 -39.55 -6.10
C LYS A 684 -9.86 -38.17 -6.62
N TYR A 685 -9.27 -37.11 -6.07
CA TYR A 685 -9.56 -35.72 -6.44
C TYR A 685 -8.42 -35.11 -7.26
N ILE A 686 -7.53 -35.94 -7.83
CA ILE A 686 -6.37 -35.53 -8.62
C ILE A 686 -6.75 -34.66 -9.84
N ASP A 687 -7.87 -34.98 -10.49
CA ASP A 687 -8.39 -34.27 -11.66
C ASP A 687 -9.06 -32.93 -11.29
N GLU A 688 -9.27 -32.65 -10.00
CA GLU A 688 -9.86 -31.41 -9.47
C GLU A 688 -8.78 -30.42 -8.95
N LEU A 689 -7.49 -30.71 -9.18
CA LEU A 689 -6.35 -29.89 -8.73
C LEU A 689 -5.76 -29.04 -9.85
N ASP A 690 -6.24 -27.82 -10.01
CA ASP A 690 -5.70 -26.84 -10.97
C ASP A 690 -4.46 -26.10 -10.42
N GLU A 691 -4.42 -25.86 -9.11
CA GLU A 691 -3.43 -24.97 -8.48
C GLU A 691 -2.02 -25.62 -8.36
N PRO A 692 -0.95 -24.96 -8.85
CA PRO A 692 0.41 -25.53 -8.83
C PRO A 692 0.92 -25.93 -7.43
N GLU A 693 0.60 -25.18 -6.38
CA GLU A 693 0.98 -25.58 -5.01
C GLU A 693 0.29 -26.88 -4.58
N ALA A 694 -0.98 -27.09 -4.95
CA ALA A 694 -1.75 -28.28 -4.64
C ALA A 694 -1.32 -29.49 -5.48
N ARG A 695 -1.06 -29.29 -6.78
CA ARG A 695 -0.49 -30.32 -7.68
C ARG A 695 0.88 -30.76 -7.18
N GLY A 696 1.79 -29.82 -6.92
CA GLY A 696 3.11 -30.09 -6.34
C GLY A 696 3.05 -30.75 -4.96
N ALA A 697 2.06 -30.41 -4.13
CA ALA A 697 1.81 -31.07 -2.85
C ALA A 697 1.39 -32.53 -3.00
N LEU A 698 0.45 -32.84 -3.91
CA LEU A 698 0.03 -34.23 -4.17
C LEU A 698 1.18 -35.06 -4.76
N ILE A 699 1.92 -34.51 -5.72
CA ILE A 699 3.10 -35.15 -6.33
C ILE A 699 4.18 -35.45 -5.28
N TRP A 700 4.39 -34.54 -4.30
CA TRP A 700 5.27 -34.80 -3.17
C TRP A 700 4.78 -35.96 -2.29
N ILE A 701 3.49 -36.02 -1.97
CA ILE A 701 2.89 -37.13 -1.19
C ILE A 701 3.08 -38.45 -1.94
N VAL A 702 2.76 -38.50 -3.23
CA VAL A 702 2.89 -39.71 -4.07
C VAL A 702 4.35 -40.17 -4.14
N GLY A 703 5.30 -39.25 -4.31
CA GLY A 703 6.74 -39.57 -4.38
C GLY A 703 7.36 -40.01 -3.05
N GLU A 704 6.93 -39.48 -1.90
CA GLU A 704 7.45 -39.91 -0.59
C GLU A 704 6.86 -41.27 -0.18
N TYR A 705 5.55 -41.48 -0.37
CA TYR A 705 4.82 -42.69 0.03
C TYR A 705 4.67 -43.75 -1.09
N ALA A 706 5.47 -43.65 -2.16
CA ALA A 706 5.43 -44.48 -3.37
C ALA A 706 5.52 -46.00 -3.15
N GLU A 707 6.01 -46.46 -1.99
CA GLU A 707 6.01 -47.89 -1.60
C GLU A 707 4.60 -48.42 -1.34
N LYS A 708 3.74 -47.62 -0.71
CA LYS A 708 2.42 -48.02 -0.17
C LYS A 708 1.27 -47.74 -1.13
N ILE A 709 1.48 -46.85 -2.09
CA ILE A 709 0.58 -46.59 -3.21
C ILE A 709 0.90 -47.60 -4.32
N SER A 710 -0.10 -48.35 -4.78
CA SER A 710 0.09 -49.34 -5.85
C SER A 710 0.25 -48.71 -7.23
N ASN A 711 -0.57 -47.70 -7.54
CA ASN A 711 -0.68 -47.02 -8.84
C ASN A 711 0.07 -45.67 -8.89
N ALA A 712 1.17 -45.55 -8.16
CA ALA A 712 1.98 -44.32 -8.13
C ALA A 712 2.71 -44.04 -9.46
N ASP A 713 2.99 -45.09 -10.22
CA ASP A 713 3.53 -45.09 -11.56
C ASP A 713 2.52 -44.56 -12.59
N GLU A 714 1.29 -45.09 -12.60
CA GLU A 714 0.19 -44.58 -13.44
C GLU A 714 -0.07 -43.08 -13.19
N ILE A 715 -0.18 -42.70 -11.90
CA ILE A 715 -0.41 -41.30 -11.48
C ILE A 715 0.73 -40.38 -11.95
N LEU A 716 2.00 -40.79 -11.77
CA LEU A 716 3.14 -39.96 -12.16
C LEU A 716 3.34 -39.91 -13.68
N SER A 717 2.96 -40.93 -14.45
CA SER A 717 2.99 -40.88 -15.92
C SER A 717 2.17 -39.72 -16.49
N GLY A 718 0.95 -39.52 -15.99
CA GLY A 718 0.10 -38.41 -16.44
C GLY A 718 0.70 -37.01 -16.21
N PHE A 719 1.41 -36.82 -15.10
CA PHE A 719 2.15 -35.57 -14.85
C PHE A 719 3.41 -35.41 -15.71
N VAL A 720 4.00 -36.50 -16.19
CA VAL A 720 5.19 -36.50 -17.06
C VAL A 720 4.82 -36.24 -18.52
N GLU A 721 3.67 -36.73 -18.97
CA GLU A 721 3.12 -36.42 -20.30
C GLU A 721 2.85 -34.91 -20.46
N GLY A 722 2.39 -34.25 -19.40
CA GLY A 722 2.19 -32.78 -19.34
C GLY A 722 3.38 -31.95 -18.84
N PHE A 723 4.59 -32.51 -18.72
CA PHE A 723 5.69 -31.88 -17.96
C PHE A 723 6.08 -30.47 -18.43
N MET A 724 5.93 -30.13 -19.72
CA MET A 724 6.32 -28.80 -20.25
C MET A 724 5.31 -27.70 -19.96
N ASP A 725 4.02 -28.05 -19.89
CA ASP A 725 2.93 -27.09 -19.64
C ASP A 725 2.77 -26.79 -18.12
N GLU A 726 3.43 -27.59 -17.27
CA GLU A 726 3.45 -27.45 -15.82
C GLU A 726 4.31 -26.29 -15.31
N ASN A 727 3.97 -25.77 -14.13
CA ASN A 727 4.75 -24.73 -13.46
C ASN A 727 6.13 -25.25 -13.03
N THR A 728 7.16 -24.41 -13.08
CA THR A 728 8.52 -24.71 -12.57
C THR A 728 8.54 -25.37 -11.18
N GLN A 729 7.69 -24.93 -10.25
CA GLN A 729 7.61 -25.58 -8.93
C GLN A 729 7.07 -27.01 -9.02
N THR A 730 6.05 -27.26 -9.84
CA THR A 730 5.52 -28.60 -10.09
C THR A 730 6.56 -29.47 -10.78
N GLN A 731 7.23 -28.96 -11.83
CA GLN A 731 8.30 -29.65 -12.57
C GLN A 731 9.42 -30.15 -11.63
N LEU A 732 9.87 -29.31 -10.69
CA LEU A 732 10.85 -29.69 -9.66
C LEU A 732 10.35 -30.78 -8.71
N GLN A 733 9.04 -30.81 -8.37
CA GLN A 733 8.46 -31.90 -7.59
C GLN A 733 8.29 -33.19 -8.42
N ILE A 734 7.87 -33.12 -9.68
CA ILE A 734 7.74 -34.28 -10.59
C ILE A 734 9.10 -34.97 -10.74
N LEU A 735 10.14 -34.21 -11.09
CA LEU A 735 11.52 -34.69 -11.16
C LEU A 735 11.96 -35.37 -9.85
N THR A 736 11.67 -34.74 -8.71
CA THR A 736 12.03 -35.27 -7.38
C THR A 736 11.21 -36.53 -7.01
N ALA A 737 9.94 -36.62 -7.42
CA ALA A 737 9.04 -37.72 -7.11
C ALA A 737 9.31 -38.96 -7.97
N VAL A 738 9.54 -38.78 -9.27
CA VAL A 738 9.88 -39.86 -10.21
C VAL A 738 11.24 -40.49 -9.87
N VAL A 739 12.22 -39.71 -9.44
CA VAL A 739 13.51 -40.23 -8.94
C VAL A 739 13.32 -41.03 -7.63
N LYS A 740 12.48 -40.59 -6.68
CA LYS A 740 12.15 -41.38 -5.48
C LYS A 740 11.42 -42.68 -5.84
N LEU A 741 10.45 -42.63 -6.74
CA LEU A 741 9.69 -43.79 -7.21
C LEU A 741 10.64 -44.87 -7.75
N PHE A 742 11.60 -44.48 -8.59
CA PHE A 742 12.61 -45.41 -9.14
C PHE A 742 13.56 -45.97 -8.07
N LEU A 743 14.03 -45.16 -7.11
CA LEU A 743 14.88 -45.65 -6.02
C LEU A 743 14.15 -46.62 -5.06
N LYS A 744 12.81 -46.54 -4.98
CA LYS A 744 11.95 -47.44 -4.19
C LYS A 744 11.46 -48.66 -4.98
N LYS A 745 11.19 -48.50 -6.28
CA LYS A 745 10.63 -49.51 -7.21
C LYS A 745 11.40 -49.43 -8.56
N PRO A 746 12.59 -50.03 -8.69
CA PRO A 746 13.43 -49.86 -9.88
C PRO A 746 12.88 -50.59 -11.12
N ASP A 747 12.25 -51.76 -10.94
CA ASP A 747 12.05 -52.74 -12.00
C ASP A 747 11.11 -52.29 -13.14
N ASN A 748 10.10 -51.45 -12.84
CA ASN A 748 9.13 -50.95 -13.82
C ASN A 748 9.41 -49.50 -14.28
N ASN A 749 10.14 -48.70 -13.49
CA ASN A 749 10.10 -47.23 -13.58
C ASN A 749 11.26 -46.60 -14.36
N GLN A 750 12.14 -47.42 -14.96
CA GLN A 750 13.34 -46.93 -15.65
C GLN A 750 13.01 -46.04 -16.86
N THR A 751 11.96 -46.39 -17.63
CA THR A 751 11.50 -45.60 -18.78
C THR A 751 11.02 -44.21 -18.37
N LEU A 752 10.23 -44.13 -17.30
CA LEU A 752 9.66 -42.87 -16.79
C LEU A 752 10.76 -41.90 -16.33
N VAL A 753 11.79 -42.42 -15.62
CA VAL A 753 12.97 -41.62 -15.25
C VAL A 753 13.71 -41.11 -16.48
N GLN A 754 13.91 -41.94 -17.51
CA GLN A 754 14.63 -41.53 -18.71
C GLN A 754 13.86 -40.43 -19.47
N GLN A 755 12.54 -40.56 -19.60
CA GLN A 755 11.69 -39.53 -20.21
C GLN A 755 11.79 -38.20 -19.47
N VAL A 756 11.61 -38.19 -18.14
CA VAL A 756 11.69 -36.98 -17.32
C VAL A 756 13.08 -36.34 -17.36
N LEU A 757 14.15 -37.13 -17.25
CA LEU A 757 15.52 -36.59 -17.31
C LEU A 757 15.87 -36.04 -18.70
N GLN A 758 15.38 -36.66 -19.78
CA GLN A 758 15.58 -36.16 -21.14
C GLN A 758 14.83 -34.85 -21.36
N GLN A 759 13.53 -34.80 -21.02
CA GLN A 759 12.72 -33.58 -21.02
C GLN A 759 13.38 -32.45 -20.19
N ALA A 760 13.73 -32.73 -18.94
CA ALA A 760 14.28 -31.74 -18.01
C ALA A 760 15.70 -31.25 -18.35
N THR A 761 16.46 -31.95 -19.20
CA THR A 761 17.81 -31.52 -19.61
C THR A 761 17.88 -30.97 -21.04
N ALA A 762 17.13 -31.55 -21.98
CA ALA A 762 17.21 -31.19 -23.40
C ALA A 762 16.15 -30.16 -23.84
N GLU A 763 14.97 -30.15 -23.21
CA GLU A 763 13.79 -29.42 -23.72
C GLU A 763 13.33 -28.31 -22.76
N ASN A 764 13.43 -28.49 -21.44
CA ASN A 764 13.13 -27.44 -20.46
C ASN A 764 14.25 -26.39 -20.41
N ASP A 765 13.91 -25.09 -20.41
CA ASP A 765 14.90 -24.00 -20.46
C ASP A 765 15.43 -23.51 -19.10
N ASN A 766 14.79 -23.87 -17.98
CA ASN A 766 15.16 -23.33 -16.67
C ASN A 766 16.48 -23.93 -16.14
N PRO A 767 17.51 -23.11 -15.82
CA PRO A 767 18.78 -23.59 -15.30
C PRO A 767 18.69 -24.44 -14.03
N ASP A 768 17.81 -24.11 -13.07
CA ASP A 768 17.68 -24.88 -11.81
C ASP A 768 17.11 -26.28 -12.07
N ILE A 769 16.18 -26.41 -13.02
CA ILE A 769 15.64 -27.70 -13.45
C ILE A 769 16.71 -28.51 -14.19
N ARG A 770 17.42 -27.90 -15.14
CA ARG A 770 18.53 -28.53 -15.89
C ARG A 770 19.63 -29.03 -14.95
N ASP A 771 20.13 -28.19 -14.05
CA ASP A 771 21.19 -28.55 -13.11
C ASP A 771 20.76 -29.64 -12.13
N ARG A 772 19.55 -29.54 -11.57
CA ARG A 772 19.01 -30.57 -10.67
C ARG A 772 18.78 -31.90 -11.39
N ALA A 773 18.33 -31.89 -12.64
CA ALA A 773 18.21 -33.08 -13.48
C ALA A 773 19.59 -33.68 -13.80
N TYR A 774 20.61 -32.87 -14.11
CA TYR A 774 21.98 -33.35 -14.27
C TYR A 774 22.57 -33.91 -12.97
N VAL A 775 22.27 -33.34 -11.80
CA VAL A 775 22.67 -33.90 -10.50
C VAL A 775 22.05 -35.27 -10.28
N TYR A 776 20.73 -35.42 -10.49
CA TYR A 776 20.07 -36.73 -10.38
C TYR A 776 20.59 -37.73 -11.42
N TRP A 777 20.77 -37.33 -12.67
CA TRP A 777 21.30 -38.21 -13.72
C TRP A 777 22.73 -38.70 -13.40
N ARG A 778 23.62 -37.81 -12.94
CA ARG A 778 24.99 -38.17 -12.52
C ARG A 778 24.98 -39.10 -11.31
N LEU A 779 24.11 -38.87 -10.34
CA LEU A 779 23.98 -39.68 -9.13
C LEU A 779 23.44 -41.09 -9.44
N LEU A 780 22.39 -41.18 -10.27
CA LEU A 780 21.80 -42.46 -10.72
C LEU A 780 22.69 -43.25 -11.68
N SER A 781 23.57 -42.58 -12.45
CA SER A 781 24.56 -43.23 -13.33
C SER A 781 25.84 -43.65 -12.59
N GLY A 782 26.01 -43.21 -11.34
CA GLY A 782 27.19 -43.49 -10.51
C GLY A 782 26.97 -44.70 -9.61
N ASP A 783 26.29 -44.49 -8.49
CA ASP A 783 26.02 -45.53 -7.49
C ASP A 783 24.58 -45.39 -6.96
N LEU A 784 23.79 -46.45 -7.12
CA LEU A 784 22.40 -46.53 -6.70
C LEU A 784 22.23 -46.56 -5.18
N ASP A 785 23.19 -47.08 -4.41
CA ASP A 785 23.10 -47.15 -2.96
C ASP A 785 23.57 -45.83 -2.31
N ALA A 786 24.56 -45.15 -2.89
CA ALA A 786 24.79 -43.73 -2.64
C ALA A 786 23.55 -42.88 -2.99
N ALA A 787 22.90 -43.11 -4.14
CA ALA A 787 21.69 -42.38 -4.53
C ALA A 787 20.54 -42.54 -3.51
N LYS A 788 20.30 -43.77 -3.04
CA LYS A 788 19.33 -44.05 -1.95
C LYS A 788 19.70 -43.29 -0.68
N SER A 789 20.93 -43.43 -0.18
CA SER A 789 21.33 -42.81 1.10
C SER A 789 21.28 -41.28 1.09
N VAL A 790 21.50 -40.63 -0.07
CA VAL A 790 21.35 -39.18 -0.23
C VAL A 790 19.87 -38.76 -0.34
N ILE A 791 19.09 -39.38 -1.22
CA ILE A 791 17.73 -38.90 -1.60
C ILE A 791 16.63 -39.40 -0.63
N LEU A 792 16.80 -40.59 -0.07
CA LEU A 792 15.89 -41.21 0.91
C LEU A 792 16.36 -40.99 2.36
N SER A 793 17.26 -40.03 2.58
CA SER A 793 17.65 -39.59 3.93
C SER A 793 16.45 -39.07 4.74
N ASP A 794 16.46 -39.35 6.05
CA ASP A 794 15.51 -38.80 7.00
C ASP A 794 15.70 -37.28 7.12
N LYS A 795 14.62 -36.54 6.84
CA LYS A 795 14.62 -35.08 6.79
C LYS A 795 14.22 -34.55 8.17
N PRO A 796 14.84 -33.46 8.68
CA PRO A 796 14.44 -32.88 9.96
C PRO A 796 12.97 -32.44 9.90
N ALA A 797 12.18 -32.86 10.89
CA ALA A 797 10.77 -32.51 10.99
C ALA A 797 10.58 -30.98 11.12
N ILE A 798 9.57 -30.44 10.46
CA ILE A 798 9.26 -29.00 10.54
C ILE A 798 8.98 -28.64 12.01
N THR A 799 9.56 -27.56 12.52
CA THR A 799 9.23 -27.05 13.87
C THR A 799 7.85 -26.39 13.86
N THR A 800 7.69 -25.36 13.04
CA THR A 800 6.44 -24.56 12.92
C THR A 800 6.25 -24.04 11.49
N THR A 801 5.00 -23.92 11.03
CA THR A 801 4.61 -23.29 9.74
C THR A 801 3.92 -21.92 9.92
N MET A 802 4.07 -21.31 11.10
CA MET A 802 3.56 -19.97 11.38
C MET A 802 4.59 -18.92 11.02
N THR A 803 4.16 -17.85 10.35
CA THR A 803 4.99 -16.66 10.15
C THR A 803 5.28 -16.02 11.50
N SER A 804 6.57 -15.91 11.85
CA SER A 804 7.06 -15.11 12.98
C SER A 804 8.12 -14.14 12.49
N LEU A 805 8.15 -12.95 13.09
CA LEU A 805 9.14 -11.94 12.75
C LEU A 805 10.51 -12.34 13.35
N PRO A 806 11.64 -12.00 12.69
CA PRO A 806 12.96 -12.13 13.29
C PRO A 806 13.03 -11.42 14.65
N PRO A 807 13.62 -12.00 15.71
CA PRO A 807 13.56 -11.42 17.05
C PRO A 807 14.05 -9.97 17.16
N SER A 808 15.10 -9.60 16.44
CA SER A 808 15.60 -8.21 16.38
C SER A 808 14.60 -7.23 15.74
N LEU A 809 13.96 -7.62 14.64
CA LEU A 809 12.91 -6.83 14.01
C LEU A 809 11.67 -6.74 14.91
N LEU A 810 11.31 -7.82 15.61
CA LEU A 810 10.24 -7.81 16.60
C LEU A 810 10.55 -6.84 17.74
N GLU A 811 11.78 -6.82 18.28
CA GLU A 811 12.14 -5.87 19.34
C GLU A 811 12.07 -4.40 18.90
N SER A 812 12.48 -4.09 17.67
CA SER A 812 12.31 -2.76 17.07
C SER A 812 10.83 -2.40 16.85
N LEU A 813 10.01 -3.33 16.36
CA LEU A 813 8.57 -3.09 16.19
C LEU A 813 7.82 -2.99 17.52
N LEU A 814 8.37 -3.52 18.62
CA LEU A 814 7.86 -3.34 19.97
C LEU A 814 8.19 -1.96 20.57
N THR A 815 9.28 -1.30 20.14
CA THR A 815 9.47 0.13 20.43
C THR A 815 8.63 1.04 19.54
N GLU A 816 8.12 0.54 18.40
CA GLU A 816 7.26 1.28 17.47
C GLU A 816 5.76 0.93 17.56
N LEU A 817 5.30 0.32 18.67
CA LEU A 817 3.88 0.07 18.92
C LEU A 817 3.03 1.35 18.79
N SER A 818 1.80 1.20 18.31
CA SER A 818 0.84 2.25 17.95
C SER A 818 1.20 3.15 16.74
N THR A 819 2.34 2.94 16.08
CA THR A 819 2.70 3.64 14.82
C THR A 819 2.29 2.84 13.57
N LEU A 820 2.46 3.43 12.37
CA LEU A 820 2.28 2.73 11.09
C LEU A 820 3.20 1.51 10.92
N ALA A 821 4.42 1.53 11.48
CA ALA A 821 5.33 0.38 11.45
C ALA A 821 4.74 -0.84 12.18
N SER A 822 4.08 -0.62 13.33
CA SER A 822 3.36 -1.69 14.07
C SER A 822 2.14 -2.26 13.33
N VAL A 823 1.57 -1.53 12.36
CA VAL A 823 0.48 -2.01 11.52
C VAL A 823 1.02 -2.81 10.32
N TYR A 824 2.05 -2.28 9.65
CA TYR A 824 2.66 -2.93 8.48
C TYR A 824 3.58 -4.12 8.82
N HIS A 825 4.00 -4.27 10.09
CA HIS A 825 5.04 -5.22 10.53
C HIS A 825 6.36 -5.05 9.73
N LYS A 826 6.71 -3.80 9.42
CA LYS A 826 7.90 -3.40 8.67
C LYS A 826 8.54 -2.17 9.33
N PRO A 827 9.88 -2.03 9.33
CA PRO A 827 10.52 -0.86 9.90
C PRO A 827 10.16 0.41 9.10
N PRO A 828 10.17 1.61 9.72
CA PRO A 828 9.81 2.86 9.05
C PRO A 828 10.52 3.08 7.71
N GLU A 829 11.82 2.75 7.65
CA GLU A 829 12.70 2.83 6.47
C GLU A 829 12.17 2.12 5.22
N THR A 830 11.29 1.12 5.36
CA THR A 830 10.75 0.36 4.22
C THR A 830 9.59 1.07 3.51
N PHE A 831 8.96 2.06 4.13
CA PHE A 831 7.81 2.78 3.56
C PHE A 831 7.93 4.31 3.62
N VAL A 832 8.76 4.85 4.52
CA VAL A 832 9.28 6.22 4.41
C VAL A 832 10.41 6.18 3.38
N GLY A 833 10.10 6.50 2.12
CA GLY A 833 11.10 6.55 1.06
C GLY A 833 12.29 7.45 1.42
N GLN A 834 13.49 7.08 0.93
CA GLN A 834 14.81 7.63 1.28
C GLN A 834 14.96 9.15 1.04
N GLY A 835 14.30 9.96 1.87
CA GLY A 835 14.34 11.41 1.88
C GLY A 835 15.09 11.92 3.10
N ARG A 836 16.34 12.35 2.91
CA ARG A 836 17.25 12.98 3.91
C ARG A 836 17.62 12.19 5.17
N PHE A 837 16.87 11.19 5.62
CA PHE A 837 17.15 10.51 6.89
C PHE A 837 17.63 9.05 6.77
N GLY A 838 17.39 8.36 5.65
CA GLY A 838 17.66 6.92 5.55
C GLY A 838 19.15 6.54 5.58
N ALA A 839 19.98 7.14 4.71
CA ALA A 839 21.41 6.84 4.65
C ALA A 839 22.13 7.18 5.97
N ASP A 840 21.95 8.40 6.48
CA ASP A 840 22.62 8.85 7.70
C ASP A 840 22.15 8.08 8.94
N ALA A 841 20.86 7.74 9.07
CA ALA A 841 20.36 6.95 10.20
C ALA A 841 20.94 5.53 10.23
N ILE A 842 20.96 4.83 9.08
CA ILE A 842 21.56 3.50 8.95
C ILE A 842 23.06 3.56 9.26
N GLN A 843 23.76 4.59 8.77
CA GLN A 843 25.19 4.79 9.01
C GLN A 843 25.48 5.14 10.48
N HIS A 844 24.68 5.98 11.13
CA HIS A 844 24.78 6.28 12.56
C HIS A 844 24.45 5.06 13.44
N ALA A 845 23.46 4.23 13.06
CA ALA A 845 23.14 2.99 13.76
C ALA A 845 24.31 2.00 13.68
N ALA A 846 24.87 1.78 12.49
CA ALA A 846 26.05 0.94 12.30
C ALA A 846 27.28 1.46 13.07
N ILE A 847 27.48 2.79 13.14
CA ILE A 847 28.55 3.40 13.94
C ILE A 847 28.31 3.20 15.45
N GLN A 848 27.06 3.32 15.94
CA GLN A 848 26.75 3.04 17.35
C GLN A 848 26.94 1.56 17.69
N GLU A 849 26.51 0.65 16.82
CA GLU A 849 26.71 -0.80 16.98
C GLU A 849 28.21 -1.14 16.99
N GLN A 850 29.00 -0.57 16.08
CA GLN A 850 30.47 -0.71 16.09
C GLN A 850 31.10 -0.12 17.35
N MET A 851 30.67 1.06 17.82
CA MET A 851 31.17 1.63 19.08
C MET A 851 30.80 0.79 20.32
N GLN A 852 29.64 0.14 20.31
CA GLN A 852 29.22 -0.73 21.41
C GLN A 852 29.97 -2.07 21.37
N ASN A 853 30.07 -2.72 20.21
CA ASN A 853 30.91 -3.91 20.01
C ASN A 853 32.40 -3.65 20.37
N ALA A 854 32.93 -2.47 20.06
CA ALA A 854 34.29 -2.06 20.44
C ALA A 854 34.47 -1.80 21.95
N ARG A 855 33.40 -1.42 22.67
CA ARG A 855 33.40 -1.33 24.15
C ARG A 855 33.31 -2.71 24.80
N GLU A 856 32.55 -3.62 24.21
CA GLU A 856 32.31 -4.95 24.75
C GLU A 856 33.46 -5.93 24.43
N ASN A 857 34.25 -5.70 23.37
CA ASN A 857 35.42 -6.49 22.99
C ASN A 857 36.70 -5.67 22.71
N PRO A 858 37.35 -5.08 23.74
CA PRO A 858 38.57 -4.28 23.58
C PRO A 858 39.77 -5.08 23.03
N ILE A 859 39.76 -6.41 23.12
CA ILE A 859 40.81 -7.28 22.57
C ILE A 859 40.73 -7.36 21.04
N ALA A 860 39.53 -7.36 20.44
CA ALA A 860 39.37 -7.38 18.99
C ALA A 860 39.83 -6.05 18.34
N ALA A 861 39.59 -4.93 19.02
CA ALA A 861 39.99 -3.60 18.54
C ALA A 861 41.51 -3.43 18.40
N SER A 862 42.33 -4.06 19.26
CA SER A 862 43.78 -3.99 19.16
C SER A 862 44.34 -4.83 18.00
N VAL A 863 43.69 -5.94 17.66
CA VAL A 863 44.03 -6.76 16.47
C VAL A 863 43.66 -6.03 15.18
N ALA A 864 42.50 -5.37 15.12
CA ALA A 864 42.14 -4.51 13.99
C ALA A 864 43.14 -3.33 13.81
N ALA A 865 43.52 -2.66 14.91
CA ALA A 865 44.47 -1.53 14.88
C ALA A 865 45.89 -1.91 14.42
N THR A 866 46.29 -3.19 14.55
CA THR A 866 47.64 -3.67 14.19
C THR A 866 47.77 -4.14 12.74
N ALA A 867 46.67 -4.22 11.99
CA ALA A 867 46.68 -4.50 10.55
C ALA A 867 46.83 -3.24 9.66
N GLY A 868 46.75 -2.03 10.24
CA GLY A 868 46.60 -0.78 9.50
C GLY A 868 47.89 -0.11 9.00
N THR A 869 48.69 -0.77 8.15
CA THR A 869 49.94 -0.19 7.60
C THR A 869 50.17 -0.39 6.09
N THR A 870 49.18 -0.01 5.27
CA THR A 870 49.46 0.41 3.88
C THR A 870 48.51 1.53 3.45
N GLN A 871 49.04 2.70 3.12
CA GLN A 871 48.27 3.81 2.53
C GLN A 871 48.30 3.72 0.99
N ASN A 872 47.14 3.85 0.35
CA ASN A 872 46.85 4.79 -0.75
C ASN A 872 45.55 4.41 -1.48
N ASN A 873 45.02 5.35 -2.28
CA ASN A 873 43.89 5.19 -3.21
C ASN A 873 42.50 5.00 -2.58
N ALA A 874 42.04 6.01 -1.85
CA ALA A 874 40.61 6.27 -1.61
C ALA A 874 40.05 7.43 -2.49
N GLU A 875 40.86 7.96 -3.40
CA GLU A 875 40.50 8.99 -4.38
C GLU A 875 40.34 8.34 -5.77
N ASN A 876 39.16 7.77 -6.06
CA ASN A 876 38.61 7.47 -7.40
C ASN A 876 37.30 6.64 -7.27
N LEU A 877 36.24 7.21 -6.69
CA LEU A 877 34.92 6.58 -6.66
C LEU A 877 33.74 7.56 -6.85
N LEU A 878 33.97 8.63 -7.60
CA LEU A 878 32.93 9.57 -8.05
C LEU A 878 33.27 10.09 -9.46
N ASP A 879 33.13 9.24 -10.48
CA ASP A 879 32.89 9.72 -11.84
C ASP A 879 32.26 8.65 -12.77
N ILE A 880 31.44 9.13 -13.72
CA ILE A 880 30.97 8.49 -14.97
C ILE A 880 29.95 7.31 -14.91
N ASP A 881 28.69 7.69 -15.08
CA ASP A 881 27.69 7.22 -16.08
C ASP A 881 27.55 5.73 -16.50
N PHE A 882 26.40 5.19 -16.09
CA PHE A 882 25.35 4.55 -16.92
C PHE A 882 25.62 4.32 -18.44
N ASP A 883 25.85 3.07 -18.83
CA ASP A 883 25.05 2.39 -19.88
C ASP A 883 25.08 0.86 -19.66
N GLY A 884 24.16 0.10 -20.26
CA GLY A 884 23.87 -1.29 -19.88
C GLY A 884 24.25 -2.37 -20.88
N ALA A 885 24.95 -3.41 -20.42
CA ALA A 885 24.90 -4.77 -20.98
C ALA A 885 25.41 -5.81 -19.96
N ALA A 886 24.75 -6.97 -19.89
CA ALA A 886 25.39 -8.19 -19.38
C ALA A 886 26.27 -8.79 -20.50
N PRO A 887 27.36 -9.50 -20.14
CA PRO A 887 27.25 -10.96 -20.29
C PRO A 887 28.00 -11.76 -19.22
N ALA A 888 27.81 -13.08 -19.28
CA ALA A 888 28.59 -14.06 -18.54
C ALA A 888 29.88 -14.47 -19.32
N SER A 889 30.62 -15.42 -18.74
CA SER A 889 31.71 -16.22 -19.32
C SER A 889 33.04 -15.51 -19.66
N SER A 890 34.10 -16.24 -19.35
CA SER A 890 35.52 -15.97 -19.58
C SER A 890 35.91 -15.87 -21.07
N GLU A 891 36.90 -15.02 -21.37
CA GLU A 891 38.25 -15.48 -21.77
C GLU A 891 39.26 -14.32 -21.85
N ALA A 892 40.56 -14.64 -21.85
CA ALA A 892 41.65 -13.68 -22.06
C ALA A 892 42.19 -13.79 -23.51
N PRO A 893 42.59 -12.67 -24.16
CA PRO A 893 42.76 -12.64 -25.61
C PRO A 893 44.12 -13.15 -26.12
N PRO A 894 44.16 -13.87 -27.26
CA PRO A 894 45.38 -14.06 -28.05
C PRO A 894 45.64 -12.87 -29.00
N LEU A 895 46.91 -12.60 -29.31
CA LEU A 895 47.29 -11.60 -30.32
C LEU A 895 47.13 -12.14 -31.76
N ALA A 896 46.94 -11.25 -32.72
CA ALA A 896 46.65 -11.58 -34.13
C ALA A 896 47.89 -12.03 -34.93
N GLY A 897 47.70 -13.00 -35.84
CA GLY A 897 48.73 -13.40 -36.82
C GLY A 897 48.32 -14.48 -37.82
N ALA A 898 48.13 -14.08 -39.09
CA ALA A 898 48.22 -14.88 -40.33
C ALA A 898 47.43 -16.21 -40.52
N SER A 899 46.41 -16.12 -41.39
CA SER A 899 45.93 -17.12 -42.38
C SER A 899 46.78 -18.38 -42.64
N GLY A 900 46.16 -19.59 -42.59
CA GLY A 900 46.75 -20.81 -43.18
C GLY A 900 46.10 -22.18 -42.87
N LEU A 901 45.16 -22.61 -43.73
CA LEU A 901 44.97 -23.95 -44.34
C LEU A 901 45.34 -25.28 -43.59
N GLU A 902 44.39 -26.25 -43.64
CA GLU A 902 44.52 -27.74 -43.59
C GLU A 902 45.07 -28.52 -42.35
N GLY A 903 44.50 -29.72 -42.10
CA GLY A 903 45.35 -30.91 -41.91
C GLY A 903 45.30 -31.76 -40.61
N LEU A 904 44.18 -32.48 -40.38
CA LEU A 904 44.08 -33.85 -39.80
C LEU A 904 45.12 -34.44 -38.78
N ALA A 905 44.58 -34.96 -37.67
CA ALA A 905 44.99 -36.17 -36.91
C ALA A 905 46.31 -36.20 -36.06
N GLY A 906 46.22 -36.78 -34.84
CA GLY A 906 47.38 -37.23 -34.05
C GLY A 906 47.15 -37.31 -32.53
N THR A 907 47.32 -38.49 -31.93
CA THR A 907 47.45 -38.74 -30.47
C THR A 907 48.83 -39.40 -30.21
N PRO A 908 49.28 -39.78 -28.97
CA PRO A 908 48.83 -39.52 -27.59
C PRO A 908 50.00 -39.19 -26.58
N GLN A 909 49.69 -39.22 -25.26
CA GLN A 909 50.42 -39.99 -24.20
C GLN A 909 51.49 -39.38 -23.23
N ARG A 910 51.34 -39.76 -21.93
CA ARG A 910 52.40 -40.03 -20.88
C ARG A 910 53.19 -38.83 -20.28
N VAL A 911 53.78 -38.86 -19.06
CA VAL A 911 53.98 -39.85 -17.94
C VAL A 911 53.65 -39.17 -16.57
N ALA A 912 53.74 -39.85 -15.40
CA ALA A 912 53.26 -39.37 -14.08
C ALA A 912 54.19 -39.65 -12.86
N SER A 913 53.84 -39.07 -11.70
CA SER A 913 54.14 -39.51 -10.30
C SER A 913 55.60 -39.40 -9.78
N PRO A 914 55.91 -39.60 -8.47
CA PRO A 914 55.14 -40.07 -7.28
C PRO A 914 54.84 -38.91 -6.26
N VAL A 915 54.60 -39.01 -4.93
CA VAL A 915 54.84 -39.99 -3.81
C VAL A 915 53.70 -39.90 -2.74
N ALA A 916 53.74 -40.78 -1.71
CA ALA A 916 52.82 -40.87 -0.53
C ALA A 916 53.45 -40.22 0.75
N SER A 917 52.93 -40.29 2.01
CA SER A 917 51.97 -41.20 2.69
C SER A 917 51.38 -40.64 4.02
N ALA A 918 50.27 -41.23 4.51
CA ALA A 918 49.57 -40.91 5.80
C ALA A 918 50.01 -41.81 7.00
N PRO A 919 49.54 -41.55 8.26
CA PRO A 919 48.34 -42.20 8.88
C PRO A 919 47.33 -41.18 9.51
N GLN A 920 46.02 -41.44 9.70
CA GLN A 920 45.27 -42.28 10.71
C GLN A 920 45.45 -41.83 12.19
N THR A 921 44.46 -41.84 13.12
CA THR A 921 43.08 -42.43 13.23
C THR A 921 42.04 -41.49 13.93
N SER A 922 40.78 -41.96 14.07
CA SER A 922 39.71 -41.52 14.99
C SER A 922 39.96 -41.95 16.47
N SER A 923 39.12 -41.74 17.52
CA SER A 923 37.70 -41.33 17.63
C SER A 923 37.33 -40.60 18.96
N MET A 924 36.04 -40.62 19.35
CA MET A 924 35.33 -39.87 20.43
C MET A 924 35.75 -40.15 21.89
N ASN A 925 35.16 -39.36 22.81
CA ASN A 925 35.10 -39.49 24.29
C ASN A 925 36.40 -39.13 25.06
N ASP A 926 36.35 -38.64 26.30
CA ASP A 926 35.30 -38.87 27.32
C ASP A 926 34.93 -37.66 28.21
N MET A 927 33.90 -37.87 29.03
CA MET A 927 33.37 -37.01 30.10
C MET A 927 34.08 -37.29 31.44
N MET A 928 33.97 -36.36 32.40
CA MET A 928 34.26 -36.53 33.85
C MET A 928 35.72 -36.83 34.29
N GLY A 929 36.17 -36.09 35.31
CA GLY A 929 36.82 -36.74 36.46
C GLY A 929 37.94 -36.01 37.18
N LEU A 930 37.65 -35.57 38.42
CA LEU A 930 38.44 -35.88 39.63
C LEU A 930 39.97 -35.60 39.62
N PHE A 931 40.43 -34.55 40.34
CA PHE A 931 41.24 -34.68 41.58
C PHE A 931 41.67 -33.31 42.19
N ASP A 932 41.21 -33.05 43.42
CA ASP A 932 42.01 -32.75 44.63
C ASP A 932 42.79 -31.41 44.83
N GLN A 933 43.21 -31.21 46.09
CA GLN A 933 43.84 -30.05 46.75
C GLN A 933 45.39 -30.23 46.87
N PRO A 934 46.22 -29.43 47.61
CA PRO A 934 45.94 -28.29 48.51
C PRO A 934 46.88 -27.05 48.41
N ALA A 935 46.67 -26.09 49.32
CA ALA A 935 47.46 -24.87 49.55
C ALA A 935 48.74 -25.14 50.42
N PRO A 936 49.57 -24.17 50.92
CA PRO A 936 49.18 -22.92 51.61
C PRO A 936 50.08 -21.65 51.49
N SER A 937 49.52 -20.47 51.82
CA SER A 937 50.10 -19.53 52.81
C SER A 937 49.14 -18.38 53.17
N GLN A 938 49.06 -18.01 54.45
CA GLN A 938 48.14 -17.01 55.07
C GLN A 938 48.94 -15.77 55.58
N PRO A 939 48.47 -14.85 56.47
CA PRO A 939 47.19 -14.68 57.23
C PRO A 939 46.35 -13.46 56.71
N ALA A 940 45.24 -12.96 57.28
CA ALA A 940 44.34 -13.27 58.42
C ALA A 940 42.95 -12.63 58.10
N GLY A 941 41.85 -12.72 58.87
CA GLY A 941 41.55 -13.40 60.15
C GLY A 941 40.25 -12.83 60.79
N ASP A 942 39.65 -13.59 61.72
CA ASP A 942 38.75 -13.23 62.85
C ASP A 942 37.46 -12.36 62.60
N ASP A 943 36.25 -12.70 63.09
CA ASP A 943 35.80 -13.89 63.83
C ASP A 943 34.24 -14.11 63.86
N LEU A 944 33.80 -15.31 64.25
CA LEU A 944 32.46 -15.80 64.77
C LEU A 944 31.11 -15.36 64.11
N MET A 945 30.07 -16.17 63.79
CA MET A 945 29.45 -17.43 64.32
C MET A 945 28.87 -17.32 65.75
N ASN A 946 27.71 -17.88 66.20
CA ASN A 946 26.53 -18.60 65.64
C ASN A 946 25.37 -18.48 66.70
N GLY A 947 24.15 -19.07 66.67
CA GLY A 947 23.40 -19.92 65.73
C GLY A 947 22.22 -20.69 66.38
N PHE A 948 21.20 -21.09 65.58
CA PHE A 948 20.15 -22.12 65.82
C PHE A 948 18.98 -21.92 66.83
N ALA A 949 17.81 -22.47 66.44
CA ALA A 949 16.56 -22.78 67.21
C ALA A 949 15.78 -21.61 67.87
N GLY A 950 14.46 -21.68 68.13
CA GLY A 950 13.46 -22.74 67.92
C GLY A 950 12.00 -22.23 68.14
N MET A 951 11.04 -23.14 68.38
CA MET A 951 9.61 -22.87 68.71
C MET A 951 9.48 -22.11 70.07
N ASP A 952 8.37 -21.51 70.51
CA ASP A 952 6.93 -21.83 70.33
C ASP A 952 5.99 -20.66 70.78
N LEU A 953 4.67 -20.84 70.65
CA LEU A 953 3.52 -20.28 71.44
C LEU A 953 3.51 -18.83 71.96
N GLY A 954 2.41 -18.09 71.68
CA GLY A 954 2.08 -16.87 72.44
C GLY A 954 1.01 -15.93 71.86
N GLY A 955 -0.27 -16.36 71.78
CA GLY A 955 -1.37 -15.49 71.33
C GLY A 955 -2.10 -14.74 72.46
N ALA A 956 -2.49 -13.48 72.24
CA ALA A 956 -3.30 -12.71 73.22
C ALA A 956 -4.32 -11.74 72.57
N SER A 957 -5.61 -11.97 72.87
CA SER A 957 -6.72 -11.01 73.05
C SER A 957 -6.93 -9.82 72.08
N GLN A 958 -7.84 -10.03 71.11
CA GLN A 958 -9.23 -9.49 71.06
C GLN A 958 -9.55 -7.96 71.12
N PRO A 959 -10.75 -7.52 70.62
CA PRO A 959 -10.84 -6.27 69.85
C PRO A 959 -11.91 -5.22 70.31
N PRO A 960 -12.95 -4.79 69.55
CA PRO A 960 -13.57 -3.45 69.71
C PRO A 960 -14.67 -3.42 70.79
N PRO A 961 -15.29 -2.24 71.11
CA PRO A 961 -16.54 -1.82 70.45
C PRO A 961 -16.74 -0.25 70.42
N PRO A 962 -17.95 0.37 70.31
CA PRO A 962 -18.73 0.46 69.05
C PRO A 962 -19.51 1.80 68.79
N GLN A 963 -20.28 1.80 67.69
CA GLN A 963 -21.70 2.28 67.54
C GLN A 963 -22.09 3.71 67.10
N THR A 964 -23.23 3.72 66.36
CA THR A 964 -24.32 4.74 66.25
C THR A 964 -24.05 6.11 65.59
N GLN A 965 -24.94 6.69 64.78
CA GLN A 965 -26.08 6.16 63.99
C GLN A 965 -26.57 7.19 62.93
N MET A 966 -27.35 6.72 61.96
CA MET A 966 -28.54 7.31 61.27
C MET A 966 -28.96 8.79 61.52
N HIS A 967 -29.65 9.51 60.62
CA HIS A 967 -30.45 9.15 59.43
C HIS A 967 -30.51 10.34 58.43
N GLY A 968 -30.88 10.12 57.15
CA GLY A 968 -30.81 11.14 56.08
C GLY A 968 -32.15 11.78 55.63
N GLN A 969 -32.16 12.44 54.46
CA GLN A 969 -33.38 12.76 53.68
C GLN A 969 -33.14 12.89 52.16
N ASN A 970 -34.22 12.96 51.38
CA ASN A 970 -34.24 12.79 49.91
C ASN A 970 -34.26 14.12 49.11
N GLY A 971 -33.77 14.06 47.86
CA GLY A 971 -34.00 15.04 46.78
C GLY A 971 -34.04 14.34 45.41
N LYS A 972 -34.77 14.89 44.41
CA LYS A 972 -35.04 14.22 43.11
C LYS A 972 -34.87 15.17 41.92
N LYS A 973 -34.21 14.69 40.85
CA LYS A 973 -34.20 15.21 39.46
C LYS A 973 -33.56 16.62 39.33
N THR A 974 -33.09 17.09 38.17
CA THR A 974 -33.46 16.82 36.76
C THR A 974 -32.26 16.66 35.81
N ASN A 975 -32.51 16.13 34.60
CA ASN A 975 -31.68 16.43 33.43
C ASN A 975 -32.17 17.78 32.87
N ASP A 976 -31.28 18.75 32.68
CA ASP A 976 -31.35 19.80 31.65
C ASP A 976 -30.12 20.70 31.77
N ASP A 977 -29.13 20.52 30.88
CA ASP A 977 -28.23 21.57 30.35
C ASP A 977 -27.31 21.03 29.22
N LEU A 978 -27.88 20.16 28.36
CA LEU A 978 -27.16 19.49 27.27
C LEU A 978 -27.09 20.36 25.99
N LEU A 979 -26.96 21.68 26.17
CA LEU A 979 -27.11 22.68 25.11
C LEU A 979 -26.19 23.91 25.25
N GLY A 980 -25.16 23.81 26.10
CA GLY A 980 -24.16 24.87 26.34
C GLY A 980 -22.85 24.77 25.55
N MET A 981 -22.75 23.89 24.55
CA MET A 981 -21.52 23.68 23.75
C MET A 981 -21.80 23.52 22.25
N PHE A 982 -21.86 24.65 21.55
CA PHE A 982 -21.57 24.83 20.12
C PHE A 982 -20.82 26.16 19.94
#